data_AF-A0A0L0HDG7-F1
#
_entry.id   AF-A0A0L0HDG7-F1
#
_cell.length_a   1.000
_cell.length_b   1.000
_cell.length_c   1.000
_cell.angle_alpha   90.00
_cell.angle_beta   90.00
_cell.angle_gamma   90.00
#
_symmetry.space_group_name_H-M   'P 1'
#
loop_
_entity.id
_entity.type
_entity.pdbx_description
1 polymer ?
#
loop_
_entity_poly.entity_id
_entity_poly.type
_entity_poly.pdbx_seq_one_letter_code
_entity_poly.pdbx_strand_id
1 'polypeptide(L)'
;MNGGTRLTSGTQPGGNYAMNSRMSTIGIGGPRPSLGPPRMSLARGGGPIGGMAGMADGLAAGRTSDARMSGIGRTMGAVSRRSSQYAGRPSNMGTGGATIITKDPRQIRDKSWQANAIRSLINFLVQSGYNQAVSVKTLQAPSAKDFQNIFKFLYAQLDPDYVFQKKFEEEVPPILKGLRYPFADQISKSHLYSVGSMHAWPTLLAMLTWIVELICCCDAMDNENDIDDGTGIQDDIQPEKMFFNYVTQAYGVFLQGDDNYEYMDKELIDSFDRKNEKVLKALERLETEHDALEKEWTHLTESESPVVLLERESRILESDKEKFRQYIQHVEGKIQKFQDAILTLKEDLEAKEKEGEQLADEKAQLQRTVDAQEISPADVDRMTAEREQLNQTLGTVAVKMDEANKSLWDKEITMQKKMDHLEKLIQEYNTFAYKLGLLGPDSAAAELAVELELRVHASRPDQMVSLDLRNQAKPSLTQLRSKFNSKLHQAQDDVIALQETMDNLNWSFTQKKEELGEIESQIRQLADRYRQEQEHIGIANNASNEEIQQYERNIQRIKIEANGALIQSQQKMQKAVVEYDQLSRNCTEHRERLLNQLAKALVEVFNFHQHVHGQLEELHKEAEVHFKEAVLDADRSNR
;
A
#
# COMPACT_ATOMS: atom_id res chain seq x y z
N MET A 1 -80.47 6.65 -29.65
CA MET A 1 -80.14 5.32 -30.19
C MET A 1 -79.45 4.54 -29.08
N ASN A 2 -79.92 3.31 -28.78
CA ASN A 2 -79.34 2.26 -27.92
C ASN A 2 -78.74 2.71 -26.55
N GLY A 3 -79.26 2.35 -25.38
CA GLY A 3 -80.10 1.18 -25.04
C GLY A 3 -79.26 -0.11 -25.02
N GLY A 4 -79.26 -0.95 -23.99
CA GLY A 4 -80.03 -0.90 -22.74
C GLY A 4 -80.27 -2.30 -22.18
N THR A 5 -79.43 -2.72 -21.24
CA THR A 5 -79.75 -3.55 -20.04
C THR A 5 -80.55 -4.86 -20.14
N ARG A 6 -79.93 -5.92 -19.56
CA ARG A 6 -80.52 -6.94 -18.63
C ARG A 6 -81.37 -8.11 -19.17
N LEU A 7 -81.59 -9.05 -18.21
CA LEU A 7 -82.38 -10.30 -18.23
C LEU A 7 -81.61 -11.51 -18.83
N THR A 8 -81.67 -12.75 -18.30
CA THR A 8 -82.51 -13.35 -17.22
C THR A 8 -81.78 -14.47 -16.46
N SER A 9 -82.04 -14.50 -15.15
CA SER A 9 -82.24 -15.64 -14.22
C SER A 9 -82.20 -17.10 -14.72
N GLY A 10 -81.57 -17.98 -13.93
CA GLY A 10 -81.72 -19.44 -13.95
C GLY A 10 -81.47 -20.05 -12.57
N THR A 11 -82.52 -20.50 -11.89
CA THR A 11 -82.56 -20.80 -10.45
C THR A 11 -82.42 -22.30 -10.15
N GLN A 12 -81.67 -22.68 -9.09
CA GLN A 12 -82.03 -23.82 -8.23
C GLN A 12 -81.70 -23.56 -6.75
N PRO A 13 -82.38 -24.24 -5.79
CA PRO A 13 -82.61 -23.69 -4.47
C PRO A 13 -81.74 -24.27 -3.34
N GLY A 14 -81.57 -23.46 -2.29
CA GLY A 14 -80.93 -23.81 -1.02
C GLY A 14 -81.71 -24.76 -0.11
N GLY A 15 -81.11 -25.08 1.03
CA GLY A 15 -81.71 -25.97 2.04
C GLY A 15 -80.72 -26.52 3.06
N ASN A 16 -80.23 -25.63 3.92
CA ASN A 16 -79.61 -25.88 5.24
C ASN A 16 -79.95 -27.22 5.93
N TYR A 17 -78.97 -27.81 6.63
CA TYR A 17 -78.91 -27.78 8.10
C TYR A 17 -77.49 -28.07 8.62
N ALA A 18 -77.14 -27.50 9.78
CA ALA A 18 -75.80 -27.58 10.40
C ALA A 18 -75.65 -28.85 11.27
N MET A 19 -74.45 -29.37 11.57
CA MET A 19 -73.60 -28.83 12.64
C MET A 19 -72.22 -29.52 12.77
N ASN A 20 -71.33 -28.82 13.49
CA ASN A 20 -70.21 -29.31 14.31
C ASN A 20 -68.83 -29.69 13.70
N SER A 21 -67.95 -28.66 13.72
CA SER A 21 -66.87 -28.50 14.72
C SER A 21 -65.54 -29.30 14.62
N ARG A 22 -64.44 -28.51 14.64
CA ARG A 22 -63.03 -28.83 15.01
C ARG A 22 -62.21 -29.62 13.98
N MET A 23 -60.89 -29.40 13.77
CA MET A 23 -59.96 -28.37 14.29
C MET A 23 -58.67 -28.27 13.42
N SER A 24 -58.15 -27.05 13.25
CA SER A 24 -56.71 -26.66 13.14
C SER A 24 -55.71 -27.37 12.17
N THR A 25 -55.30 -26.62 11.14
CA THR A 25 -53.92 -26.21 10.77
C THR A 25 -52.84 -26.36 11.88
N ILE A 26 -51.50 -26.52 11.70
CA ILE A 26 -50.46 -26.32 10.64
C ILE A 26 -49.23 -27.22 11.05
N GLY A 27 -48.18 -27.55 10.28
CA GLY A 27 -47.73 -27.29 8.89
C GLY A 27 -46.17 -27.32 8.75
N ILE A 28 -45.64 -27.10 7.54
CA ILE A 28 -44.23 -26.75 7.17
C ILE A 28 -43.13 -27.86 7.15
N GLY A 29 -42.56 -28.11 5.94
CA GLY A 29 -41.10 -27.92 5.72
C GLY A 29 -40.20 -29.08 5.26
N GLY A 30 -39.58 -28.96 4.06
CA GLY A 30 -38.24 -29.51 3.76
C GLY A 30 -38.09 -30.51 2.59
N PRO A 31 -37.30 -30.20 1.54
CA PRO A 31 -36.86 -31.15 0.50
C PRO A 31 -35.46 -31.74 0.76
N ARG A 32 -35.13 -32.85 0.07
CA ARG A 32 -33.78 -33.43 -0.08
C ARG A 32 -33.47 -33.66 -1.56
N PRO A 33 -32.17 -33.72 -1.93
CA PRO A 33 -31.70 -34.66 -2.94
C PRO A 33 -30.58 -35.58 -2.41
N SER A 34 -30.24 -36.57 -3.24
CA SER A 34 -29.37 -37.72 -2.97
C SER A 34 -28.08 -37.69 -3.79
N LEU A 35 -27.12 -38.57 -3.47
CA LEU A 35 -26.18 -39.19 -4.43
C LEU A 35 -25.54 -40.45 -3.81
N GLY A 36 -25.07 -41.37 -4.67
CA GLY A 36 -24.61 -42.73 -4.30
C GLY A 36 -23.17 -43.09 -4.73
N PRO A 37 -22.69 -44.32 -4.46
CA PRO A 37 -21.26 -44.70 -4.49
C PRO A 37 -20.88 -45.79 -5.55
N PRO A 38 -19.62 -46.27 -5.60
CA PRO A 38 -19.08 -47.17 -6.65
C PRO A 38 -18.51 -48.54 -6.17
N ARG A 39 -18.03 -49.39 -7.11
CA ARG A 39 -17.44 -50.74 -6.89
C ARG A 39 -15.99 -50.98 -7.34
N MET A 40 -15.46 -52.17 -7.01
CA MET A 40 -14.04 -52.56 -7.13
C MET A 40 -13.82 -54.08 -7.32
N SER A 41 -12.69 -54.47 -7.96
CA SER A 41 -11.99 -55.80 -7.94
C SER A 41 -12.60 -57.00 -8.74
N LEU A 42 -11.90 -58.11 -9.08
CA LEU A 42 -10.67 -58.76 -8.55
C LEU A 42 -10.03 -59.81 -9.55
N ALA A 43 -8.82 -60.33 -9.24
CA ALA A 43 -8.25 -61.68 -9.53
C ALA A 43 -7.62 -62.00 -10.93
N ARG A 44 -6.78 -63.05 -11.17
CA ARG A 44 -5.72 -63.80 -10.40
C ARG A 44 -5.03 -64.87 -11.30
N GLY A 45 -3.69 -65.01 -11.25
CA GLY A 45 -2.98 -66.32 -11.26
C GLY A 45 -2.14 -66.79 -12.48
N GLY A 46 -1.04 -67.52 -12.19
CA GLY A 46 -0.35 -68.45 -13.13
C GLY A 46 1.16 -68.20 -13.42
N GLY A 47 2.03 -69.18 -13.14
CA GLY A 47 3.42 -69.29 -13.67
C GLY A 47 3.60 -70.60 -14.48
N PRO A 48 4.81 -71.21 -14.66
CA PRO A 48 6.15 -70.89 -14.12
C PRO A 48 7.34 -71.05 -15.14
N ILE A 49 8.58 -71.27 -14.64
CA ILE A 49 9.87 -71.60 -15.33
C ILE A 49 10.59 -70.38 -15.97
N GLY A 50 11.89 -70.11 -15.75
CA GLY A 50 12.90 -70.65 -14.82
C GLY A 50 14.35 -70.33 -15.25
N GLY A 51 15.28 -70.02 -14.32
CA GLY A 51 16.73 -69.90 -14.63
C GLY A 51 17.59 -69.07 -13.67
N MET A 52 18.44 -69.74 -12.86
CA MET A 52 19.70 -69.35 -12.16
C MET A 52 19.86 -67.91 -11.58
N ALA A 53 20.10 -67.62 -10.29
CA ALA A 53 20.74 -68.28 -9.12
C ALA A 53 22.28 -68.09 -8.96
N GLY A 54 22.72 -67.66 -7.75
CA GLY A 54 24.12 -67.55 -7.28
C GLY A 54 24.52 -66.11 -6.90
N MET A 55 24.34 -65.61 -5.66
CA MET A 55 25.09 -65.82 -4.40
C MET A 55 26.49 -65.17 -4.31
N ALA A 56 26.66 -64.33 -3.26
CA ALA A 56 27.86 -63.97 -2.44
C ALA A 56 29.25 -63.87 -3.11
N ASP A 57 30.08 -62.85 -2.86
CA ASP A 57 30.66 -62.50 -1.54
C ASP A 57 31.55 -61.22 -1.64
N GLY A 58 31.94 -60.62 -0.51
CA GLY A 58 33.27 -60.00 -0.31
C GLY A 58 33.56 -58.52 -0.67
N LEU A 59 33.99 -57.76 0.35
CA LEU A 59 35.06 -56.71 0.34
C LEU A 59 34.77 -55.38 -0.43
N ALA A 60 35.35 -54.20 -0.16
CA ALA A 60 36.17 -53.59 0.91
C ALA A 60 36.36 -52.07 0.58
N ALA A 61 36.74 -51.12 1.43
CA ALA A 61 36.74 -50.97 2.91
C ALA A 61 37.15 -49.51 3.31
N GLY A 62 36.65 -48.98 4.43
CA GLY A 62 37.24 -47.85 5.19
C GLY A 62 36.23 -46.78 5.64
N ARG A 63 35.92 -46.54 6.93
CA ARG A 63 36.73 -46.09 8.11
C ARG A 63 37.38 -44.72 7.87
N THR A 64 37.25 -43.71 8.75
CA THR A 64 37.24 -43.67 10.24
C THR A 64 36.06 -42.82 10.80
N SER A 65 35.33 -43.13 11.89
CA SER A 65 35.68 -43.09 13.34
C SER A 65 36.26 -41.74 13.81
N ASP A 66 35.89 -41.11 14.95
CA ASP A 66 35.22 -41.54 16.20
C ASP A 66 34.20 -40.46 16.70
N ALA A 67 33.06 -40.80 17.32
CA ALA A 67 32.80 -41.02 18.77
C ALA A 67 33.12 -39.79 19.68
N ARG A 68 32.31 -39.41 20.69
CA ARG A 68 31.60 -40.24 21.70
C ARG A 68 30.28 -39.64 22.22
N MET A 69 29.46 -40.51 22.84
CA MET A 69 28.16 -40.25 23.46
C MET A 69 28.21 -39.73 24.93
N SER A 70 27.03 -39.29 25.40
CA SER A 70 26.55 -39.28 26.80
C SER A 70 27.03 -38.13 27.70
N GLY A 71 26.23 -37.56 28.61
CA GLY A 71 24.80 -37.78 28.89
C GLY A 71 24.42 -37.40 30.34
N ILE A 72 23.21 -36.87 30.51
CA ILE A 72 22.37 -36.83 31.74
C ILE A 72 23.05 -36.43 33.08
N GLY A 73 22.67 -35.27 33.64
CA GLY A 73 22.93 -34.96 35.05
C GLY A 73 22.47 -33.57 35.49
N ARG A 74 21.41 -33.49 36.32
CA ARG A 74 20.90 -32.24 36.92
C ARG A 74 21.70 -31.89 38.19
N THR A 75 21.88 -30.59 38.46
CA THR A 75 21.60 -29.97 39.79
C THR A 75 21.54 -28.43 39.70
N MET A 76 20.89 -27.83 40.69
CA MET A 76 20.63 -26.38 40.79
C MET A 76 21.84 -25.62 41.34
N GLY A 77 22.05 -24.39 40.86
CA GLY A 77 23.06 -23.46 41.40
C GLY A 77 22.86 -22.03 40.86
N ALA A 78 22.65 -21.09 41.77
CA ALA A 78 22.29 -19.69 41.48
C ALA A 78 23.19 -18.99 40.43
N VAL A 79 22.58 -18.35 39.44
CA VAL A 79 23.25 -17.42 38.53
C VAL A 79 22.78 -15.99 38.80
N SER A 80 23.72 -15.19 39.29
CA SER A 80 23.59 -13.75 39.49
C SER A 80 23.25 -13.01 38.19
N ARG A 81 22.58 -11.87 38.33
CA ARG A 81 22.25 -10.94 37.25
C ARG A 81 23.50 -10.60 36.41
N ARG A 82 23.43 -10.84 35.09
CA ARG A 82 24.30 -10.16 34.12
C ARG A 82 23.46 -9.27 33.22
N SER A 83 23.51 -7.98 33.49
CA SER A 83 23.05 -6.93 32.59
C SER A 83 23.98 -6.83 31.39
N SER A 84 23.41 -6.81 30.18
CA SER A 84 24.09 -6.30 29.00
C SER A 84 24.16 -4.78 29.11
N GLN A 85 25.37 -4.24 29.20
CA GLN A 85 25.60 -2.79 29.24
C GLN A 85 25.42 -2.20 27.85
N TYR A 86 24.23 -1.70 27.54
CA TYR A 86 24.04 -0.73 26.46
C TYR A 86 24.28 0.67 27.02
N ALA A 87 25.55 1.06 27.10
CA ALA A 87 25.93 2.42 27.46
C ALA A 87 25.71 3.34 26.25
N GLY A 88 24.81 4.31 26.39
CA GLY A 88 24.44 5.20 25.29
C GLY A 88 25.60 6.10 24.85
N ARG A 89 25.65 6.39 23.54
CA ARG A 89 26.29 7.60 23.02
C ARG A 89 25.19 8.56 22.57
N PRO A 90 25.11 9.78 23.11
CA PRO A 90 24.21 10.80 22.58
C PRO A 90 24.66 11.20 21.18
N SER A 91 23.70 11.39 20.28
CA SER A 91 23.88 12.01 18.97
C SER A 91 24.17 13.50 19.15
N ASN A 92 25.42 13.82 19.46
CA ASN A 92 25.87 15.20 19.52
C ASN A 92 25.99 15.72 18.08
N MET A 93 25.03 16.55 17.68
CA MET A 93 25.10 17.32 16.43
C MET A 93 26.42 18.10 16.45
N GLY A 94 27.39 17.65 15.66
CA GLY A 94 28.74 18.18 15.70
C GLY A 94 28.81 19.51 14.97
N THR A 95 28.67 20.61 15.68
CA THR A 95 29.21 21.92 15.24
C THR A 95 30.64 21.67 14.78
N GLY A 96 30.94 21.99 13.51
CA GLY A 96 32.17 21.57 12.83
C GLY A 96 33.44 22.11 13.47
N GLY A 97 33.91 21.45 14.53
CA GLY A 97 35.24 21.66 15.09
C GLY A 97 36.25 21.17 14.07
N ALA A 98 36.84 22.10 13.31
CA ALA A 98 37.90 21.80 12.38
C ALA A 98 38.95 20.92 13.06
N THR A 99 39.22 19.75 12.49
CA THR A 99 40.37 18.94 12.88
C THR A 99 41.60 19.80 12.64
N ILE A 100 42.23 20.28 13.71
CA ILE A 100 43.42 21.13 13.59
C ILE A 100 44.53 20.26 13.01
N ILE A 101 44.76 20.40 11.70
CA ILE A 101 45.84 19.73 10.98
C ILE A 101 47.14 20.39 11.42
N THR A 102 47.69 19.96 12.56
CA THR A 102 48.86 20.58 13.21
C THR A 102 50.15 20.43 12.40
N LYS A 103 50.17 19.57 11.38
CA LYS A 103 51.35 19.27 10.56
C LYS A 103 50.95 19.09 9.10
N ASP A 104 51.68 19.74 8.19
CA ASP A 104 51.44 19.63 6.75
C ASP A 104 51.59 18.16 6.29
N PRO A 105 50.53 17.55 5.69
CA PRO A 105 50.59 16.17 5.22
C PRO A 105 51.38 16.03 3.91
N ARG A 106 51.64 17.14 3.20
CA ARG A 106 52.38 17.12 1.93
C ARG A 106 53.85 16.84 2.21
N GLN A 107 54.47 16.02 1.36
CA GLN A 107 55.89 15.68 1.47
C GLN A 107 56.78 16.82 0.93
N ILE A 108 56.61 18.05 1.45
CA ILE A 108 57.20 19.27 0.90
C ILE A 108 58.73 19.23 0.80
N ARG A 109 59.39 18.39 1.60
CA ARG A 109 60.85 18.21 1.60
C ARG A 109 61.36 17.19 0.57
N ASP A 110 60.48 16.41 -0.06
CA ASP A 110 60.89 15.51 -1.13
C ASP A 110 61.16 16.27 -2.43
N LYS A 111 62.27 15.91 -3.09
CA LYS A 111 62.71 16.52 -4.35
C LYS A 111 61.80 16.15 -5.52
N SER A 112 61.20 14.96 -5.51
CA SER A 112 60.28 14.56 -6.59
C SER A 112 58.98 15.37 -6.53
N TRP A 113 58.44 15.55 -5.33
CA TRP A 113 57.29 16.43 -5.07
C TRP A 113 57.59 17.89 -5.48
N GLN A 114 58.72 18.46 -5.03
CA GLN A 114 59.11 19.83 -5.41
C GLN A 114 59.25 20.02 -6.93
N ALA A 115 59.86 19.05 -7.63
CA ALA A 115 60.03 19.11 -9.08
C ALA A 115 58.68 19.07 -9.82
N ASN A 116 57.70 18.32 -9.32
CA ASN A 116 56.35 18.28 -9.87
C ASN A 116 55.58 19.58 -9.57
N ALA A 117 55.62 20.05 -8.31
CA ALA A 117 55.03 21.32 -7.88
C ALA A 117 55.51 22.52 -8.74
N ILE A 118 56.82 22.60 -9.01
CA ILE A 118 57.40 23.63 -9.89
C ILE A 118 56.86 23.52 -11.32
N ARG A 119 56.73 22.30 -11.88
CA ARG A 119 56.17 22.11 -13.24
C ARG A 119 54.70 22.53 -13.31
N SER A 120 53.88 22.12 -12.34
CA SER A 120 52.47 22.49 -12.28
C SER A 120 52.28 24.00 -12.16
N LEU A 121 53.05 24.65 -11.28
CA LEU A 121 53.04 26.11 -11.14
C LEU A 121 53.45 26.84 -12.43
N ILE A 122 54.49 26.37 -13.14
CA ILE A 122 54.88 26.93 -14.43
C ILE A 122 53.77 26.76 -15.47
N ASN A 123 53.17 25.58 -15.55
CA ASN A 123 52.11 25.30 -16.52
C ASN A 123 50.91 26.24 -16.30
N PHE A 124 50.44 26.38 -15.05
CA PHE A 124 49.37 27.31 -14.71
C PHE A 124 49.73 28.76 -15.03
N LEU A 125 50.90 29.25 -14.61
CA LEU A 125 51.34 30.62 -14.91
C LEU A 125 51.38 30.91 -16.42
N VAL A 126 51.81 29.96 -17.24
CA VAL A 126 51.82 30.10 -18.71
C VAL A 126 50.39 30.08 -19.28
N GLN A 127 49.51 29.21 -18.78
CA GLN A 127 48.11 29.11 -19.21
C GLN A 127 47.31 30.37 -18.87
N SER A 128 47.46 30.92 -17.66
CA SER A 128 46.77 32.14 -17.20
C SER A 128 47.39 33.45 -17.73
N GLY A 129 48.40 33.39 -18.60
CA GLY A 129 48.97 34.58 -19.25
C GLY A 129 49.95 35.41 -18.41
N TYR A 130 50.71 34.78 -17.50
CA TYR A 130 51.73 35.48 -16.69
C TYR A 130 52.81 36.15 -17.56
N ASN A 131 53.07 37.43 -17.29
CA ASN A 131 53.83 38.32 -18.19
C ASN A 131 55.36 38.30 -18.02
N GLN A 132 55.93 37.47 -17.14
CA GLN A 132 57.38 37.37 -16.91
C GLN A 132 57.90 35.98 -17.28
N ALA A 133 59.13 35.90 -17.78
CA ALA A 133 59.74 34.63 -18.19
C ALA A 133 60.04 33.74 -16.97
N VAL A 134 59.34 32.60 -16.86
CA VAL A 134 59.55 31.62 -15.78
C VAL A 134 60.18 30.34 -16.33
N SER A 135 61.22 29.85 -15.65
CA SER A 135 61.86 28.57 -15.94
C SER A 135 61.93 27.67 -14.70
N VAL A 136 62.10 26.35 -14.92
CA VAL A 136 62.34 25.39 -13.82
C VAL A 136 63.57 25.77 -13.00
N LYS A 137 64.62 26.31 -13.64
CA LYS A 137 65.86 26.71 -12.96
C LYS A 137 65.67 27.93 -12.06
N THR A 138 64.91 28.93 -12.50
CA THR A 138 64.57 30.11 -11.68
C THR A 138 63.69 29.76 -10.49
N LEU A 139 62.79 28.77 -10.61
CA LEU A 139 61.93 28.33 -9.50
C LEU A 139 62.55 27.26 -8.59
N GLN A 140 63.80 26.83 -8.80
CA GLN A 140 64.51 26.03 -7.79
C GLN A 140 65.00 26.87 -6.61
N ALA A 141 65.28 28.15 -6.84
CA ALA A 141 65.65 29.14 -5.81
C ALA A 141 65.29 30.55 -6.33
N PRO A 142 64.01 30.96 -6.26
CA PRO A 142 63.57 32.23 -6.83
C PRO A 142 64.07 33.43 -6.02
N SER A 143 64.17 34.60 -6.68
CA SER A 143 64.41 35.85 -5.97
C SER A 143 63.15 36.31 -5.22
N ALA A 144 63.34 37.19 -4.22
CA ALA A 144 62.22 37.82 -3.51
C ALA A 144 61.26 38.55 -4.47
N LYS A 145 61.80 39.18 -5.52
CA LYS A 145 61.01 39.92 -6.52
C LYS A 145 60.16 38.97 -7.37
N ASP A 146 60.74 37.86 -7.83
CA ASP A 146 60.00 36.88 -8.66
C ASP A 146 58.88 36.22 -7.86
N PHE A 147 59.15 35.85 -6.61
CA PHE A 147 58.14 35.32 -5.70
C PHE A 147 57.01 36.32 -5.43
N GLN A 148 57.34 37.59 -5.18
CA GLN A 148 56.33 38.64 -4.97
C GLN A 148 55.45 38.83 -6.20
N ASN A 149 56.02 38.84 -7.41
CA ASN A 149 55.26 38.98 -8.65
C ASN A 149 54.34 37.77 -8.90
N ILE A 150 54.83 36.55 -8.67
CA ILE A 150 54.03 35.33 -8.81
C ILE A 150 52.88 35.31 -7.78
N PHE A 151 53.14 35.60 -6.51
CA PHE A 151 52.09 35.63 -5.48
C PHE A 151 51.02 36.69 -5.81
N LYS A 152 51.43 37.91 -6.19
CA LYS A 152 50.50 38.99 -6.57
C LYS A 152 49.65 38.60 -7.77
N PHE A 153 50.25 37.99 -8.78
CA PHE A 153 49.53 37.51 -9.96
C PHE A 153 48.50 36.43 -9.61
N LEU A 154 48.89 35.42 -8.82
CA LEU A 154 47.95 34.37 -8.39
C LEU A 154 46.81 34.96 -7.54
N TYR A 155 47.11 35.85 -6.61
CA TYR A 155 46.07 36.43 -5.75
C TYR A 155 45.10 37.34 -6.53
N ALA A 156 45.57 38.04 -7.56
CA ALA A 156 44.71 38.82 -8.45
C ALA A 156 43.75 37.98 -9.33
N GLN A 157 43.95 36.66 -9.43
CA GLN A 157 42.95 35.75 -10.03
C GLN A 157 41.80 35.43 -9.05
N LEU A 158 42.04 35.52 -7.73
CA LEU A 158 41.03 35.29 -6.69
C LEU A 158 40.30 36.58 -6.29
N ASP A 159 40.99 37.72 -6.33
CA ASP A 159 40.45 39.03 -5.94
C ASP A 159 41.03 40.11 -6.88
N PRO A 160 40.37 40.37 -8.04
CA PRO A 160 40.86 41.31 -9.06
C PRO A 160 40.94 42.77 -8.59
N ASP A 161 40.13 43.17 -7.61
CA ASP A 161 40.07 44.53 -7.09
C ASP A 161 41.08 44.80 -5.96
N TYR A 162 41.82 43.77 -5.51
CA TYR A 162 42.75 43.91 -4.40
C TYR A 162 44.03 44.69 -4.74
N VAL A 163 44.26 45.79 -4.03
CA VAL A 163 45.48 46.60 -4.14
C VAL A 163 46.32 46.49 -2.85
N PHE A 164 47.54 45.97 -2.98
CA PHE A 164 48.53 45.91 -1.89
C PHE A 164 48.98 47.31 -1.47
N GLN A 165 48.82 47.68 -0.19
CA GLN A 165 49.07 49.05 0.31
C GLN A 165 50.30 49.15 1.20
N LYS A 166 50.65 48.09 1.92
CA LYS A 166 51.78 48.01 2.86
C LYS A 166 52.93 47.19 2.26
N LYS A 167 53.94 46.91 3.08
CA LYS A 167 55.00 45.96 2.72
C LYS A 167 54.41 44.57 2.55
N PHE A 168 54.81 43.90 1.47
CA PHE A 168 54.30 42.59 1.08
C PHE A 168 54.39 41.55 2.21
N GLU A 169 55.49 41.56 2.97
CA GLU A 169 55.74 40.62 4.08
C GLU A 169 54.79 40.83 5.28
N GLU A 170 54.03 41.93 5.31
CA GLU A 170 53.04 42.24 6.33
C GLU A 170 51.60 41.95 5.89
N GLU A 171 51.33 41.91 4.58
CA GLU A 171 50.00 41.65 4.01
C GLU A 171 49.79 40.17 3.66
N VAL A 172 50.84 39.43 3.26
CA VAL A 172 50.71 38.00 2.94
C VAL A 172 50.19 37.15 4.12
N PRO A 173 50.68 37.30 5.38
CA PRO A 173 50.13 36.51 6.49
C PRO A 173 48.63 36.72 6.76
N PRO A 174 48.07 37.96 6.82
CA PRO A 174 46.63 38.13 6.95
C PRO A 174 45.85 37.71 5.68
N ILE A 175 46.37 37.89 4.46
CA ILE A 175 45.74 37.36 3.24
C ILE A 175 45.58 35.84 3.34
N LEU A 176 46.64 35.11 3.70
CA LEU A 176 46.60 33.65 3.87
C LEU A 176 45.62 33.21 4.96
N LYS A 177 45.43 34.01 6.03
CA LYS A 177 44.40 33.76 7.05
C LYS A 177 42.98 34.05 6.55
N GLY A 178 42.80 35.07 5.71
CA GLY A 178 41.54 35.37 5.03
C GLY A 178 41.11 34.24 4.10
N LEU A 179 42.03 33.76 3.25
CA LEU A 179 41.88 32.56 2.42
C LEU A 179 41.77 31.24 3.22
N ARG A 180 41.87 31.29 4.55
CA ARG A 180 41.87 30.12 5.46
C ARG A 180 42.89 29.03 5.11
N TYR A 181 44.06 29.43 4.60
CA TYR A 181 45.16 28.50 4.31
C TYR A 181 45.55 27.71 5.58
N PRO A 182 45.46 26.36 5.59
CA PRO A 182 45.60 25.56 6.83
C PRO A 182 46.94 25.72 7.55
N PHE A 183 48.01 26.13 6.84
CA PHE A 183 49.36 26.27 7.39
C PHE A 183 49.84 27.72 7.44
N ALA A 184 48.92 28.70 7.45
CA ALA A 184 49.26 30.13 7.49
C ALA A 184 50.17 30.51 8.67
N ASP A 185 49.95 29.94 9.86
CA ASP A 185 50.79 30.21 11.04
C ASP A 185 52.22 29.66 10.95
N GLN A 186 52.50 28.77 10.00
CA GLN A 186 53.87 28.28 9.73
C GLN A 186 54.68 29.27 8.86
N ILE A 187 54.00 30.20 8.17
CA ILE A 187 54.63 31.19 7.27
C ILE A 187 54.85 32.50 8.03
N SER A 188 56.00 32.59 8.70
CA SER A 188 56.44 33.83 9.36
C SER A 188 57.07 34.84 8.39
N LYS A 189 57.08 36.14 8.77
CA LYS A 189 57.71 37.23 7.99
C LYS A 189 59.16 36.91 7.56
N SER A 190 59.92 36.17 8.38
CA SER A 190 61.30 35.78 8.07
C SER A 190 61.41 34.90 6.81
N HIS A 191 60.46 33.99 6.59
CA HIS A 191 60.40 33.16 5.38
C HIS A 191 60.14 34.04 4.14
N LEU A 192 59.30 35.07 4.27
CA LEU A 192 58.97 36.00 3.17
C LEU A 192 60.12 36.96 2.84
N TYR A 193 60.99 37.29 3.80
CA TYR A 193 62.25 38.00 3.52
C TYR A 193 63.34 37.11 2.89
N SER A 194 63.23 35.78 2.98
CA SER A 194 64.29 34.82 2.59
C SER A 194 63.76 33.68 1.71
N VAL A 195 62.91 34.02 0.76
CA VAL A 195 62.04 33.07 0.00
C VAL A 195 62.80 31.95 -0.70
N GLY A 196 63.97 32.22 -1.27
CA GLY A 196 64.81 31.26 -1.99
C GLY A 196 65.71 30.40 -1.08
N SER A 197 65.61 30.52 0.25
CA SER A 197 66.41 29.71 1.17
C SER A 197 65.94 28.25 1.21
N MET A 198 66.89 27.33 1.41
CA MET A 198 66.65 25.87 1.45
C MET A 198 65.59 25.42 2.46
N HIS A 199 65.28 26.25 3.46
CA HIS A 199 64.28 25.95 4.49
C HIS A 199 62.95 26.69 4.29
N ALA A 200 62.94 27.86 3.65
CA ALA A 200 61.70 28.61 3.36
C ALA A 200 61.03 28.18 2.06
N TRP A 201 61.82 27.95 1.00
CA TRP A 201 61.29 27.70 -0.34
C TRP A 201 60.30 26.52 -0.42
N PRO A 202 60.54 25.36 0.23
CA PRO A 202 59.59 24.24 0.20
C PRO A 202 58.19 24.60 0.74
N THR A 203 58.12 25.38 1.82
CA THR A 203 56.85 25.80 2.44
C THR A 203 56.14 26.86 1.60
N LEU A 204 56.90 27.78 0.99
CA LEU A 204 56.35 28.83 0.14
C LEU A 204 55.87 28.29 -1.22
N LEU A 205 56.60 27.36 -1.83
CA LEU A 205 56.18 26.63 -3.02
C LEU A 205 54.87 25.87 -2.77
N ALA A 206 54.76 25.19 -1.61
CA ALA A 206 53.54 24.49 -1.23
C ALA A 206 52.34 25.42 -0.99
N MET A 207 52.59 26.65 -0.53
CA MET A 207 51.55 27.68 -0.45
C MET A 207 51.13 28.16 -1.85
N LEU A 208 52.09 28.44 -2.76
CA LEU A 208 51.76 28.87 -4.12
C LEU A 208 50.99 27.79 -4.91
N THR A 209 51.38 26.52 -4.82
CA THR A 209 50.62 25.45 -5.48
C THR A 209 49.23 25.27 -4.89
N TRP A 210 49.05 25.49 -3.58
CA TRP A 210 47.73 25.46 -2.96
C TRP A 210 46.85 26.64 -3.42
N ILE A 211 47.42 27.83 -3.63
CA ILE A 211 46.68 28.95 -4.23
C ILE A 211 46.29 28.62 -5.68
N VAL A 212 47.16 27.98 -6.46
CA VAL A 212 46.81 27.48 -7.82
C VAL A 212 45.68 26.46 -7.76
N GLU A 213 45.75 25.47 -6.86
CA GLU A 213 44.68 24.50 -6.64
C GLU A 213 43.37 25.18 -6.23
N LEU A 214 43.43 26.21 -5.37
CA LEU A 214 42.27 27.00 -4.95
C LEU A 214 41.64 27.77 -6.13
N ILE A 215 42.44 28.43 -6.97
CA ILE A 215 41.95 29.11 -8.18
C ILE A 215 41.24 28.10 -9.10
N CYS A 216 41.88 26.96 -9.39
CA CYS A 216 41.26 25.92 -10.23
C CYS A 216 39.95 25.38 -9.64
N CYS A 217 39.81 25.32 -8.30
CA CYS A 217 38.55 24.95 -7.66
C CYS A 217 37.48 26.04 -7.79
N CYS A 218 37.85 27.31 -7.61
CA CYS A 218 36.93 28.45 -7.84
C CYS A 218 36.47 28.50 -9.30
N ASP A 219 37.40 28.43 -10.25
CA ASP A 219 37.10 28.38 -11.70
C ASP A 219 36.18 27.19 -12.03
N ALA A 220 36.40 26.01 -11.43
CA ALA A 220 35.52 24.85 -11.64
C ALA A 220 34.10 25.12 -11.11
N MET A 221 33.98 25.67 -9.90
CA MET A 221 32.68 26.00 -9.30
C MET A 221 31.91 27.09 -10.06
N ASP A 222 32.62 28.11 -10.59
CA ASP A 222 31.99 29.20 -11.36
C ASP A 222 31.59 28.76 -12.78
N ASN A 223 32.28 27.77 -13.35
CA ASN A 223 31.92 27.17 -14.64
C ASN A 223 30.80 26.11 -14.52
N GLU A 224 30.71 25.39 -13.39
CA GLU A 224 29.60 24.50 -13.05
C GLU A 224 28.33 25.31 -12.69
N ASN A 225 27.74 25.97 -13.70
CA ASN A 225 26.44 26.66 -13.62
C ASN A 225 25.24 25.72 -13.38
N ASP A 226 25.49 24.42 -13.25
CA ASP A 226 24.57 23.42 -12.70
C ASP A 226 24.90 23.19 -11.22
N ILE A 227 24.46 24.14 -10.39
CA ILE A 227 24.08 23.79 -9.02
C ILE A 227 22.80 22.93 -9.14
N ASP A 228 23.00 21.63 -9.34
CA ASP A 228 22.04 20.60 -8.93
C ASP A 228 21.75 20.86 -7.46
N ASP A 229 20.50 21.18 -7.13
CA ASP A 229 20.06 21.52 -5.78
C ASP A 229 20.07 20.30 -4.83
N GLY A 230 20.53 19.15 -5.32
CA GLY A 230 20.64 17.89 -4.60
C GLY A 230 19.31 17.16 -4.51
N THR A 231 18.25 17.65 -5.16
CA THR A 231 16.97 16.94 -5.28
C THR A 231 17.01 15.84 -6.32
N GLY A 232 17.99 15.86 -7.24
CA GLY A 232 18.14 14.86 -8.30
C GLY A 232 17.04 14.92 -9.36
N ILE A 233 16.28 16.02 -9.43
CA ILE A 233 15.27 16.27 -10.46
C ILE A 233 15.93 17.01 -11.64
N GLN A 234 16.69 16.25 -12.43
CA GLN A 234 16.92 16.63 -13.82
C GLN A 234 15.58 16.62 -14.56
N ASP A 235 15.37 17.58 -15.47
CA ASP A 235 14.11 17.88 -16.16
C ASP A 235 12.98 18.48 -15.31
N ASP A 236 13.23 19.63 -14.67
CA ASP A 236 12.34 20.78 -14.94
C ASP A 236 13.02 22.12 -14.68
N ILE A 237 12.78 23.13 -15.53
CA ILE A 237 13.14 24.50 -15.18
C ILE A 237 12.14 24.93 -14.11
N GLN A 238 12.59 24.97 -12.84
CA GLN A 238 11.76 25.36 -11.70
C GLN A 238 11.11 26.73 -12.01
N PRO A 239 9.78 26.88 -11.82
CA PRO A 239 9.10 28.14 -12.12
C PRO A 239 9.66 29.30 -11.28
N GLU A 240 10.19 29.01 -10.09
CA GLU A 240 10.95 29.92 -9.24
C GLU A 240 12.23 30.42 -9.92
N LYS A 241 12.97 29.56 -10.64
CA LYS A 241 14.20 29.94 -11.38
C LYS A 241 13.87 30.81 -12.60
N MET A 242 12.78 30.51 -13.31
CA MET A 242 12.30 31.37 -14.42
C MET A 242 11.86 32.75 -13.91
N PHE A 243 11.06 32.77 -12.84
CA PHE A 243 10.61 34.01 -12.21
C PHE A 243 11.77 34.81 -11.59
N PHE A 244 12.73 34.15 -10.94
CA PHE A 244 13.91 34.81 -10.36
C PHE A 244 14.81 35.44 -11.44
N ASN A 245 14.98 34.78 -12.58
CA ASN A 245 15.68 35.36 -13.73
C ASN A 245 14.95 36.60 -14.27
N TYR A 246 13.62 36.52 -14.44
CA TYR A 246 12.79 37.66 -14.81
C TYR A 246 12.93 38.82 -13.80
N VAL A 247 12.79 38.57 -12.49
CA VAL A 247 12.94 39.58 -11.44
C VAL A 247 14.34 40.19 -11.43
N THR A 248 15.39 39.38 -11.63
CA THR A 248 16.79 39.87 -11.68
C THR A 248 17.00 40.82 -12.85
N GLN A 249 16.49 40.50 -14.03
CA GLN A 249 16.58 41.36 -15.20
C GLN A 249 15.69 42.61 -15.05
N ALA A 250 14.46 42.47 -14.55
CA ALA A 250 13.52 43.57 -14.36
C ALA A 250 14.04 44.55 -13.30
N TYR A 251 14.67 44.05 -12.23
CA TYR A 251 15.37 44.89 -11.26
C TYR A 251 16.57 45.62 -11.87
N GLY A 252 17.26 45.02 -12.85
CA GLY A 252 18.28 45.69 -13.64
C GLY A 252 17.75 46.86 -14.49
N VAL A 253 16.55 46.74 -15.05
CA VAL A 253 15.84 47.81 -15.78
C VAL A 253 15.37 48.91 -14.81
N PHE A 254 14.78 48.53 -13.68
CA PHE A 254 14.40 49.44 -12.60
C PHE A 254 15.58 50.27 -12.07
N LEU A 255 16.75 49.65 -11.86
CA LEU A 255 17.97 50.36 -11.45
C LEU A 255 18.51 51.34 -12.51
N GLN A 256 18.12 51.19 -13.78
CA GLN A 256 18.40 52.15 -14.85
C GLN A 256 17.37 53.28 -14.91
N GLY A 257 16.29 53.20 -14.13
CA GLY A 257 15.24 54.21 -14.06
C GLY A 257 14.16 54.11 -15.15
N ASP A 258 14.03 52.93 -15.77
CA ASP A 258 12.93 52.60 -16.69
C ASP A 258 11.94 51.65 -15.97
N ASP A 259 10.65 51.79 -16.30
CA ASP A 259 9.53 51.04 -15.72
C ASP A 259 8.74 50.25 -16.78
N ASN A 260 9.29 50.10 -17.99
CA ASN A 260 8.66 49.32 -19.06
C ASN A 260 9.13 47.86 -19.07
N TYR A 261 8.27 46.97 -18.56
CA TYR A 261 8.53 45.52 -18.48
C TYR A 261 7.77 44.70 -19.55
N GLU A 262 7.00 45.32 -20.45
CA GLU A 262 6.00 44.63 -21.31
C GLU A 262 6.61 43.57 -22.25
N TYR A 263 7.85 43.74 -22.70
CA TYR A 263 8.57 42.73 -23.49
C TYR A 263 8.95 41.50 -22.64
N MET A 264 9.38 41.74 -21.41
CA MET A 264 9.82 40.72 -20.47
C MET A 264 8.64 39.94 -19.90
N ASP A 265 7.52 40.60 -19.67
CA ASP A 265 6.24 39.97 -19.31
C ASP A 265 5.81 38.96 -20.38
N LYS A 266 5.90 39.35 -21.66
CA LYS A 266 5.57 38.47 -22.80
C LYS A 266 6.51 37.29 -22.91
N GLU A 267 7.83 37.50 -22.75
CA GLU A 267 8.81 36.42 -22.75
C GLU A 267 8.58 35.43 -21.59
N LEU A 268 8.23 35.94 -20.41
CA LEU A 268 7.86 35.12 -19.26
C LEU A 268 6.60 34.29 -19.54
N ILE A 269 5.53 34.91 -20.05
CA ILE A 269 4.28 34.22 -20.44
C ILE A 269 4.56 33.12 -21.48
N ASP A 270 5.29 33.44 -22.55
CA ASP A 270 5.71 32.49 -23.58
C ASP A 270 6.49 31.29 -22.99
N SER A 271 7.34 31.52 -21.99
CA SER A 271 8.11 30.47 -21.33
C SER A 271 7.22 29.53 -20.51
N PHE A 272 6.24 30.08 -19.79
CA PHE A 272 5.24 29.32 -19.03
C PHE A 272 4.28 28.57 -19.95
N ASP A 273 3.82 29.17 -21.04
CA ASP A 273 2.90 28.52 -21.99
C ASP A 273 3.57 27.34 -22.70
N ARG A 274 4.84 27.46 -23.11
CA ARG A 274 5.61 26.32 -23.67
C ARG A 274 5.80 25.19 -22.66
N LYS A 275 5.92 25.49 -21.37
CA LYS A 275 5.99 24.49 -20.31
C LYS A 275 4.63 23.81 -20.10
N ASN A 276 3.58 24.63 -20.00
CA ASN A 276 2.20 24.19 -19.82
C ASN A 276 1.69 23.37 -21.02
N GLU A 277 2.15 23.62 -22.25
CA GLU A 277 1.77 22.87 -23.46
C GLU A 277 1.96 21.35 -23.30
N LYS A 278 3.06 20.91 -22.66
CA LYS A 278 3.30 19.49 -22.37
C LYS A 278 2.26 18.91 -21.41
N VAL A 279 1.95 19.67 -20.34
CA VAL A 279 0.99 19.28 -19.30
C VAL A 279 -0.43 19.24 -19.88
N LEU A 280 -0.81 20.23 -20.68
CA LEU A 280 -2.11 20.31 -21.35
C LEU A 280 -2.32 19.13 -22.30
N LYS A 281 -1.32 18.77 -23.12
CA LYS A 281 -1.40 17.57 -24.00
C LYS A 281 -1.48 16.25 -23.21
N ALA A 282 -0.81 16.17 -22.06
CA ALA A 282 -0.91 15.01 -21.18
C ALA A 282 -2.30 14.91 -20.52
N LEU A 283 -2.89 16.05 -20.15
CA LEU A 283 -4.22 16.16 -19.56
C LEU A 283 -5.31 15.81 -20.59
N GLU A 284 -5.25 16.38 -21.79
CA GLU A 284 -6.14 16.06 -22.92
C GLU A 284 -6.08 14.55 -23.24
N ARG A 285 -4.87 13.98 -23.30
CA ARG A 285 -4.72 12.53 -23.49
C ARG A 285 -5.40 11.74 -22.37
N LEU A 286 -5.14 12.09 -21.10
CA LEU A 286 -5.71 11.39 -19.95
C LEU A 286 -7.24 11.51 -19.90
N GLU A 287 -7.78 12.65 -20.29
CA GLU A 287 -9.22 12.89 -20.45
C GLU A 287 -9.80 11.98 -21.53
N THR A 288 -9.17 11.87 -22.71
CA THR A 288 -9.62 10.92 -23.75
C THR A 288 -9.49 9.43 -23.34
N GLU A 289 -8.48 9.07 -22.55
CA GLU A 289 -8.33 7.71 -22.00
C GLU A 289 -9.40 7.42 -20.93
N HIS A 290 -9.72 8.39 -20.06
CA HIS A 290 -10.83 8.30 -19.11
C HIS A 290 -12.17 8.12 -19.83
N ASP A 291 -12.46 8.97 -20.81
CA ASP A 291 -13.68 8.94 -21.62
C ASP A 291 -13.87 7.62 -22.38
N ALA A 292 -12.77 6.97 -22.78
CA ALA A 292 -12.81 5.66 -23.43
C ALA A 292 -13.10 4.55 -22.41
N LEU A 293 -12.44 4.58 -21.26
CA LEU A 293 -12.64 3.61 -20.17
C LEU A 293 -14.04 3.72 -19.54
N GLU A 294 -14.60 4.92 -19.42
CA GLU A 294 -15.96 5.12 -18.92
C GLU A 294 -17.01 4.55 -19.90
N LYS A 295 -16.78 4.69 -21.21
CA LYS A 295 -17.61 4.08 -22.26
C LYS A 295 -17.50 2.55 -22.28
N GLU A 296 -16.31 2.00 -22.04
CA GLU A 296 -16.11 0.56 -21.90
C GLU A 296 -16.77 0.02 -20.62
N TRP A 297 -16.62 0.73 -19.49
CA TRP A 297 -17.20 0.37 -18.20
C TRP A 297 -18.74 0.41 -18.22
N THR A 298 -19.33 1.47 -18.78
CA THR A 298 -20.78 1.56 -18.97
C THR A 298 -21.31 0.46 -19.88
N HIS A 299 -20.66 0.21 -21.03
CA HIS A 299 -21.01 -0.92 -21.90
C HIS A 299 -20.97 -2.26 -21.16
N LEU A 300 -19.89 -2.56 -20.43
CA LEU A 300 -19.74 -3.81 -19.66
C LEU A 300 -20.72 -3.93 -18.49
N THR A 301 -21.19 -2.81 -17.94
CA THR A 301 -22.13 -2.79 -16.79
C THR A 301 -23.60 -2.84 -17.25
N GLU A 302 -23.94 -2.22 -18.38
CA GLU A 302 -25.27 -2.28 -18.99
C GLU A 302 -25.52 -3.59 -19.75
N SER A 303 -24.47 -4.20 -20.32
CA SER A 303 -24.58 -5.55 -20.88
C SER A 303 -24.73 -6.59 -19.76
N GLU A 304 -25.86 -7.30 -19.70
CA GLU A 304 -25.96 -8.50 -18.86
C GLU A 304 -24.81 -9.45 -19.23
N SER A 305 -24.05 -9.90 -18.22
CA SER A 305 -22.87 -10.74 -18.42
C SER A 305 -23.18 -11.89 -19.39
N PRO A 306 -22.40 -12.07 -20.48
CA PRO A 306 -22.63 -13.14 -21.45
C PRO A 306 -22.69 -14.54 -20.79
N VAL A 307 -22.00 -14.72 -19.66
CA VAL A 307 -22.06 -15.96 -18.86
C VAL A 307 -23.46 -16.18 -18.27
N VAL A 308 -24.13 -15.14 -17.77
CA VAL A 308 -25.48 -15.23 -17.20
C VAL A 308 -26.52 -15.54 -18.29
N LEU A 309 -26.37 -14.94 -19.48
CA LEU A 309 -27.20 -15.25 -20.65
C LEU A 309 -27.02 -16.70 -21.10
N LEU A 310 -25.76 -17.16 -21.24
CA LEU A 310 -25.44 -18.53 -21.63
C LEU A 310 -25.83 -19.57 -20.56
N GLU A 311 -25.70 -19.25 -19.27
CA GLU A 311 -26.21 -20.10 -18.19
C GLU A 311 -27.74 -20.24 -18.24
N ARG A 312 -28.45 -19.14 -18.52
CA ARG A 312 -29.91 -19.15 -18.66
C ARG A 312 -30.33 -19.98 -19.87
N GLU A 313 -29.68 -19.81 -21.01
CA GLU A 313 -29.92 -20.61 -22.22
C GLU A 313 -29.61 -22.10 -21.97
N SER A 314 -28.46 -22.41 -21.37
CA SER A 314 -28.07 -23.78 -20.99
C SER A 314 -29.10 -24.44 -20.06
N ARG A 315 -29.61 -23.74 -19.04
CA ARG A 315 -30.67 -24.26 -18.16
C ARG A 315 -31.98 -24.53 -18.91
N ILE A 316 -32.34 -23.69 -19.89
CA ILE A 316 -33.53 -23.90 -20.73
C ILE A 316 -33.34 -25.14 -21.61
N LEU A 317 -32.20 -25.25 -22.29
CA LEU A 317 -31.86 -26.39 -23.15
C LEU A 317 -31.77 -27.72 -22.38
N GLU A 318 -31.21 -27.72 -21.16
CA GLU A 318 -31.16 -28.90 -20.29
C GLU A 318 -32.57 -29.31 -19.85
N SER A 319 -33.46 -28.35 -19.55
CA SER A 319 -34.88 -28.60 -19.24
C SER A 319 -35.62 -29.20 -20.44
N ASP A 320 -35.41 -28.67 -21.64
CA ASP A 320 -36.07 -29.17 -22.86
C ASP A 320 -35.54 -30.54 -23.29
N LYS A 321 -34.23 -30.77 -23.19
CA LYS A 321 -33.59 -32.10 -23.37
C LYS A 321 -34.21 -33.16 -22.46
N GLU A 322 -34.50 -32.82 -21.21
CA GLU A 322 -35.14 -33.74 -20.26
C GLU A 322 -36.63 -33.98 -20.61
N LYS A 323 -37.37 -32.94 -21.01
CA LYS A 323 -38.75 -33.11 -21.55
C LYS A 323 -38.75 -34.02 -22.78
N PHE A 324 -37.81 -33.85 -23.71
CA PHE A 324 -37.70 -34.69 -24.90
C PHE A 324 -37.35 -36.14 -24.55
N ARG A 325 -36.46 -36.38 -23.57
CA ARG A 325 -36.19 -37.74 -23.07
C ARG A 325 -37.44 -38.41 -22.49
N GLN A 326 -38.18 -37.70 -21.64
CA GLN A 326 -39.43 -38.21 -21.06
C GLN A 326 -40.49 -38.49 -22.14
N TYR A 327 -40.57 -37.64 -23.16
CA TYR A 327 -41.44 -37.87 -24.32
C TYR A 327 -41.02 -39.09 -25.14
N ILE A 328 -39.72 -39.25 -25.44
CA ILE A 328 -39.17 -40.42 -26.14
C ILE A 328 -39.48 -41.69 -25.35
N GLN A 329 -39.17 -41.74 -24.05
CA GLN A 329 -39.47 -42.89 -23.20
C GLN A 329 -40.98 -43.22 -23.16
N HIS A 330 -41.84 -42.20 -23.18
CA HIS A 330 -43.29 -42.39 -23.26
C HIS A 330 -43.74 -42.97 -24.62
N VAL A 331 -43.11 -42.56 -25.72
CA VAL A 331 -43.39 -43.10 -27.06
C VAL A 331 -42.83 -44.52 -27.21
N GLU A 332 -41.62 -44.80 -26.74
CA GLU A 332 -41.03 -46.16 -26.71
C GLU A 332 -41.89 -47.11 -25.89
N GLY A 333 -42.36 -46.69 -24.71
CA GLY A 333 -43.29 -47.47 -23.88
C GLY A 333 -44.67 -47.68 -24.53
N LYS A 334 -45.10 -46.80 -25.45
CA LYS A 334 -46.30 -47.03 -26.29
C LYS A 334 -46.01 -48.02 -27.43
N ILE A 335 -44.85 -47.91 -28.08
CA ILE A 335 -44.41 -48.83 -29.14
C ILE A 335 -44.35 -50.26 -28.59
N GLN A 336 -43.72 -50.48 -27.43
CA GLN A 336 -43.65 -51.79 -26.78
C GLN A 336 -45.06 -52.33 -26.48
N LYS A 337 -45.94 -51.54 -25.85
CA LYS A 337 -47.33 -51.96 -25.59
C LYS A 337 -48.11 -52.35 -26.84
N PHE A 338 -47.88 -51.67 -27.96
CA PHE A 338 -48.49 -52.05 -29.24
C PHE A 338 -47.82 -53.29 -29.86
N GLN A 339 -46.52 -53.49 -29.68
CA GLN A 339 -45.82 -54.71 -30.11
C GLN A 339 -46.32 -55.93 -29.32
N ASP A 340 -46.40 -55.83 -27.99
CA ASP A 340 -46.96 -56.86 -27.11
C ASP A 340 -48.42 -57.19 -27.50
N ALA A 341 -49.27 -56.18 -27.69
CA ALA A 341 -50.66 -56.38 -28.09
C ALA A 341 -50.79 -57.03 -29.49
N ILE A 342 -49.88 -56.72 -30.42
CA ILE A 342 -49.83 -57.37 -31.75
C ILE A 342 -49.37 -58.83 -31.63
N LEU A 343 -48.47 -59.15 -30.70
CA LEU A 343 -48.05 -60.53 -30.43
C LEU A 343 -49.19 -61.35 -29.83
N THR A 344 -49.84 -60.86 -28.77
CA THR A 344 -50.98 -61.57 -28.15
C THR A 344 -52.13 -61.75 -29.14
N LEU A 345 -52.45 -60.73 -29.95
CA LEU A 345 -53.49 -60.84 -30.99
C LEU A 345 -53.14 -61.87 -32.08
N LYS A 346 -51.87 -62.14 -32.36
CA LYS A 346 -51.44 -63.19 -33.29
C LYS A 346 -51.54 -64.57 -32.66
N GLU A 347 -51.13 -64.71 -31.41
CA GLU A 347 -51.23 -65.97 -30.65
C GLU A 347 -52.71 -66.38 -30.46
N ASP A 348 -53.58 -65.41 -30.10
CA ASP A 348 -55.03 -65.61 -30.02
C ASP A 348 -55.64 -66.00 -31.37
N LEU A 349 -55.18 -65.41 -32.47
CA LEU A 349 -55.64 -65.76 -33.82
C LEU A 349 -55.26 -67.20 -34.18
N GLU A 350 -54.00 -67.58 -33.99
CA GLU A 350 -53.50 -68.94 -34.28
C GLU A 350 -54.21 -70.00 -33.39
N ALA A 351 -54.49 -69.66 -32.13
CA ALA A 351 -55.28 -70.50 -31.23
C ALA A 351 -56.72 -70.68 -31.73
N LYS A 352 -57.38 -69.61 -32.19
CA LYS A 352 -58.74 -69.65 -32.71
C LYS A 352 -58.86 -70.34 -34.06
N GLU A 353 -57.84 -70.26 -34.92
CA GLU A 353 -57.76 -71.03 -36.15
C GLU A 353 -57.69 -72.54 -35.84
N LYS A 354 -56.84 -72.97 -34.90
CA LYS A 354 -56.73 -74.38 -34.47
C LYS A 354 -57.99 -74.91 -33.79
N GLU A 355 -58.64 -74.10 -32.95
CA GLU A 355 -59.94 -74.46 -32.34
C GLU A 355 -61.03 -74.63 -33.42
N GLY A 356 -61.01 -73.79 -34.46
CA GLY A 356 -61.90 -73.89 -35.61
C GLY A 356 -61.71 -75.19 -36.41
N GLU A 357 -60.46 -75.61 -36.64
CA GLU A 357 -60.14 -76.89 -37.28
C GLU A 357 -60.63 -78.08 -36.44
N GLN A 358 -60.33 -78.10 -35.14
CA GLN A 358 -60.75 -79.18 -34.22
C GLN A 358 -62.28 -79.32 -34.15
N LEU A 359 -63.02 -78.22 -34.03
CA LEU A 359 -64.48 -78.23 -34.00
C LEU A 359 -65.11 -78.68 -35.33
N ALA A 360 -64.43 -78.45 -36.46
CA ALA A 360 -64.87 -78.95 -37.75
C ALA A 360 -64.74 -80.48 -37.86
N ASP A 361 -63.62 -81.03 -37.37
CA ASP A 361 -63.36 -82.48 -37.33
C ASP A 361 -64.31 -83.21 -36.35
N GLU A 362 -64.47 -82.69 -35.12
CA GLU A 362 -65.40 -83.26 -34.14
C GLU A 362 -66.84 -83.29 -34.65
N LYS A 363 -67.29 -82.21 -35.31
CA LYS A 363 -68.62 -82.14 -35.94
C LYS A 363 -68.78 -83.21 -37.03
N ALA A 364 -67.76 -83.44 -37.86
CA ALA A 364 -67.78 -84.47 -38.88
C ALA A 364 -67.80 -85.90 -38.28
N GLN A 365 -67.15 -86.11 -37.13
CA GLN A 365 -67.11 -87.40 -36.44
C GLN A 365 -68.42 -87.70 -35.68
N LEU A 366 -68.99 -86.71 -35.00
CA LEU A 366 -70.28 -86.85 -34.30
C LEU A 366 -71.43 -87.11 -35.27
N GLN A 367 -71.49 -86.42 -36.41
CA GLN A 367 -72.53 -86.65 -37.43
C GLN A 367 -72.54 -88.12 -37.89
N ARG A 368 -71.36 -88.68 -38.22
CA ARG A 368 -71.21 -90.10 -38.61
C ARG A 368 -71.63 -91.08 -37.51
N THR A 369 -71.54 -90.68 -36.25
CA THR A 369 -71.88 -91.54 -35.10
C THR A 369 -73.39 -91.52 -34.83
N VAL A 370 -74.06 -90.37 -35.04
CA VAL A 370 -75.52 -90.23 -34.91
C VAL A 370 -76.25 -90.94 -36.05
N ASP A 371 -75.76 -90.85 -37.28
CA ASP A 371 -76.36 -91.51 -38.45
C ASP A 371 -76.29 -93.05 -38.39
N ALA A 372 -75.56 -93.62 -37.42
CA ALA A 372 -75.26 -95.06 -37.31
C ALA A 372 -76.04 -95.80 -36.19
N GLN A 373 -76.98 -95.15 -35.49
CA GLN A 373 -77.66 -95.73 -34.32
C GLN A 373 -79.18 -95.80 -34.48
N GLU A 374 -79.71 -97.01 -34.72
CA GLU A 374 -81.13 -97.33 -34.55
C GLU A 374 -81.36 -97.93 -33.15
N ILE A 375 -82.04 -97.19 -32.25
CA ILE A 375 -82.31 -97.65 -30.88
C ILE A 375 -83.82 -97.88 -30.69
N SER A 376 -84.17 -99.07 -30.20
CA SER A 376 -85.56 -99.51 -30.00
C SER A 376 -86.17 -98.92 -28.71
N PRO A 377 -87.44 -98.44 -28.72
CA PRO A 377 -88.10 -97.84 -27.56
C PRO A 377 -88.14 -98.72 -26.30
N ALA A 378 -88.13 -100.05 -26.44
CA ALA A 378 -88.21 -100.97 -25.30
C ALA A 378 -86.96 -100.96 -24.40
N ASP A 379 -85.77 -100.70 -24.97
CA ASP A 379 -84.56 -100.50 -24.15
C ASP A 379 -84.55 -99.10 -23.51
N VAL A 380 -85.21 -98.10 -24.11
CA VAL A 380 -85.34 -96.75 -23.52
C VAL A 380 -86.09 -96.81 -22.20
N ASP A 381 -87.18 -97.56 -22.09
CA ASP A 381 -87.94 -97.66 -20.84
C ASP A 381 -87.18 -98.44 -19.75
N ARG A 382 -86.46 -99.51 -20.09
CA ARG A 382 -85.60 -100.22 -19.12
C ARG A 382 -84.43 -99.36 -18.66
N MET A 383 -83.76 -98.68 -19.60
CA MET A 383 -82.74 -97.68 -19.27
C MET A 383 -83.30 -96.54 -18.42
N THR A 384 -84.55 -96.11 -18.62
CA THR A 384 -85.17 -95.02 -17.86
C THR A 384 -85.45 -95.43 -16.41
N ALA A 385 -85.88 -96.67 -16.16
CA ALA A 385 -86.07 -97.18 -14.80
C ALA A 385 -84.74 -97.37 -14.05
N GLU A 386 -83.73 -97.96 -14.70
CA GLU A 386 -82.37 -98.06 -14.14
C GLU A 386 -81.74 -96.68 -13.93
N ARG A 387 -81.94 -95.75 -14.87
CA ARG A 387 -81.54 -94.33 -14.78
C ARG A 387 -82.22 -93.60 -13.63
N GLU A 388 -83.47 -93.90 -13.28
CA GLU A 388 -84.15 -93.24 -12.15
C GLU A 388 -83.55 -93.70 -10.81
N GLN A 389 -83.26 -95.00 -10.67
CA GLN A 389 -82.60 -95.54 -9.48
C GLN A 389 -81.12 -95.11 -9.38
N LEU A 390 -80.43 -95.04 -10.51
CA LEU A 390 -79.10 -94.44 -10.62
C LEU A 390 -79.14 -92.93 -10.34
N ASN A 391 -80.15 -92.18 -10.79
CA ASN A 391 -80.31 -90.75 -10.51
C ASN A 391 -80.50 -90.49 -9.00
N GLN A 392 -81.25 -91.34 -8.29
CA GLN A 392 -81.41 -91.19 -6.84
C GLN A 392 -80.10 -91.46 -6.09
N THR A 393 -79.36 -92.52 -6.45
CA THR A 393 -78.06 -92.81 -5.83
C THR A 393 -77.00 -91.78 -6.21
N LEU A 394 -76.93 -91.38 -7.48
CA LEU A 394 -76.08 -90.30 -7.99
C LEU A 394 -76.44 -88.95 -7.36
N GLY A 395 -77.72 -88.68 -7.06
CA GLY A 395 -78.13 -87.51 -6.28
C GLY A 395 -77.57 -87.50 -4.86
N THR A 396 -77.60 -88.64 -4.15
CA THR A 396 -76.99 -88.73 -2.80
C THR A 396 -75.46 -88.65 -2.83
N VAL A 397 -74.82 -89.12 -3.90
CA VAL A 397 -73.37 -88.99 -4.12
C VAL A 397 -73.01 -87.56 -4.53
N ALA A 398 -73.83 -86.91 -5.36
CA ALA A 398 -73.66 -85.51 -5.77
C ALA A 398 -73.77 -84.56 -4.58
N VAL A 399 -74.73 -84.74 -3.67
CA VAL A 399 -74.81 -83.94 -2.43
C VAL A 399 -73.54 -84.10 -1.57
N LYS A 400 -73.03 -85.33 -1.41
CA LYS A 400 -71.76 -85.57 -0.69
C LYS A 400 -70.54 -85.01 -1.42
N MET A 401 -70.54 -85.03 -2.75
CA MET A 401 -69.51 -84.44 -3.60
C MET A 401 -69.56 -82.91 -3.48
N ASP A 402 -70.74 -82.29 -3.45
CA ASP A 402 -70.92 -80.85 -3.25
C ASP A 402 -70.50 -80.40 -1.84
N GLU A 403 -70.78 -81.20 -0.81
CA GLU A 403 -70.29 -80.96 0.56
C GLU A 403 -68.76 -81.07 0.63
N ALA A 404 -68.17 -82.10 0.00
CA ALA A 404 -66.73 -82.27 -0.09
C ALA A 404 -66.07 -81.14 -0.91
N ASN A 405 -66.66 -80.74 -2.04
CA ASN A 405 -66.18 -79.65 -2.90
C ASN A 405 -66.29 -78.30 -2.20
N LYS A 406 -67.37 -78.04 -1.43
CA LYS A 406 -67.46 -76.83 -0.57
C LYS A 406 -66.35 -76.83 0.47
N SER A 407 -66.10 -77.96 1.14
CA SER A 407 -65.00 -78.06 2.11
C SER A 407 -63.61 -77.91 1.46
N LEU A 408 -63.44 -78.40 0.23
CA LEU A 408 -62.22 -78.21 -0.56
C LEU A 408 -62.04 -76.73 -0.93
N TRP A 409 -63.09 -76.09 -1.46
CA TRP A 409 -63.11 -74.68 -1.84
C TRP A 409 -62.87 -73.74 -0.67
N ASP A 410 -63.45 -74.00 0.51
CA ASP A 410 -63.18 -73.24 1.74
C ASP A 410 -61.70 -73.38 2.19
N LYS A 411 -61.13 -74.58 2.05
CA LYS A 411 -59.70 -74.84 2.34
C LYS A 411 -58.79 -74.19 1.31
N GLU A 412 -59.18 -74.18 0.05
CA GLU A 412 -58.45 -73.56 -1.05
C GLU A 412 -58.49 -72.02 -0.96
N ILE A 413 -59.64 -71.43 -0.66
CA ILE A 413 -59.77 -70.00 -0.33
C ILE A 413 -58.90 -69.62 0.87
N THR A 414 -58.87 -70.44 1.93
CA THR A 414 -58.03 -70.15 3.10
C THR A 414 -56.54 -70.41 2.88
N MET A 415 -56.18 -71.31 1.94
CA MET A 415 -54.81 -71.47 1.45
C MET A 415 -54.38 -70.28 0.58
N GLN A 416 -55.21 -69.87 -0.38
CA GLN A 416 -54.94 -68.74 -1.27
C GLN A 416 -54.77 -67.44 -0.47
N LYS A 417 -55.67 -67.14 0.47
CA LYS A 417 -55.53 -65.98 1.37
C LYS A 417 -54.21 -65.97 2.17
N LYS A 418 -53.65 -67.15 2.48
CA LYS A 418 -52.34 -67.28 3.14
C LYS A 418 -51.18 -67.12 2.16
N MET A 419 -51.31 -67.61 0.92
CA MET A 419 -50.37 -67.35 -0.17
C MET A 419 -50.30 -65.85 -0.52
N ASP A 420 -51.44 -65.21 -0.77
CA ASP A 420 -51.53 -63.77 -1.04
C ASP A 420 -50.88 -62.92 0.07
N HIS A 421 -50.99 -63.36 1.33
CA HIS A 421 -50.35 -62.69 2.47
C HIS A 421 -48.83 -62.92 2.49
N LEU A 422 -48.38 -64.14 2.19
CA LEU A 422 -46.97 -64.50 2.12
C LEU A 422 -46.26 -63.77 0.95
N GLU A 423 -46.90 -63.66 -0.21
CA GLU A 423 -46.43 -62.88 -1.35
C GLU A 423 -46.30 -61.39 -1.00
N LYS A 424 -47.27 -60.80 -0.30
CA LYS A 424 -47.17 -59.42 0.18
C LYS A 424 -45.99 -59.21 1.11
N LEU A 425 -45.75 -60.12 2.07
CA LEU A 425 -44.60 -60.04 2.97
C LEU A 425 -43.26 -60.17 2.21
N ILE A 426 -43.23 -60.97 1.14
CA ILE A 426 -42.07 -61.12 0.25
C ILE A 426 -41.83 -59.86 -0.57
N GLN A 427 -42.88 -59.25 -1.14
CA GLN A 427 -42.80 -57.97 -1.85
C GLN A 427 -42.37 -56.82 -0.92
N GLU A 428 -42.90 -56.78 0.31
CA GLU A 428 -42.46 -55.84 1.35
C GLU A 428 -40.96 -56.03 1.63
N TYR A 429 -40.50 -57.27 1.86
CA TYR A 429 -39.08 -57.55 2.06
C TYR A 429 -38.21 -57.13 0.86
N ASN A 430 -38.56 -57.50 -0.37
CA ASN A 430 -37.78 -57.17 -1.58
C ASN A 430 -37.75 -55.65 -1.81
N THR A 431 -38.86 -54.93 -1.57
CA THR A 431 -38.88 -53.46 -1.68
C THR A 431 -38.07 -52.76 -0.58
N PHE A 432 -38.02 -53.30 0.64
CA PHE A 432 -37.09 -52.81 1.67
C PHE A 432 -35.63 -53.13 1.34
N ALA A 433 -35.32 -54.32 0.83
CA ALA A 433 -33.98 -54.70 0.39
C ALA A 433 -33.47 -53.83 -0.77
N TYR A 434 -34.34 -53.49 -1.72
CA TYR A 434 -34.05 -52.55 -2.80
C TYR A 434 -33.79 -51.13 -2.28
N LYS A 435 -34.64 -50.61 -1.39
CA LYS A 435 -34.44 -49.30 -0.73
C LYS A 435 -33.14 -49.21 0.10
N LEU A 436 -32.67 -50.34 0.61
CA LEU A 436 -31.40 -50.47 1.35
C LEU A 436 -30.18 -50.71 0.44
N GLY A 437 -30.37 -50.79 -0.89
CA GLY A 437 -29.29 -51.03 -1.85
C GLY A 437 -28.70 -52.45 -1.80
N LEU A 438 -29.43 -53.42 -1.25
CA LEU A 438 -28.96 -54.80 -1.10
C LEU A 438 -29.16 -55.63 -2.38
N LEU A 439 -30.16 -55.27 -3.19
CA LEU A 439 -30.44 -55.87 -4.50
C LEU A 439 -29.85 -54.96 -5.60
N GLY A 440 -28.72 -55.39 -6.17
CA GLY A 440 -28.06 -54.68 -7.27
C GLY A 440 -26.60 -55.10 -7.46
N PRO A 441 -25.99 -54.81 -8.62
CA PRO A 441 -24.64 -55.20 -8.96
C PRO A 441 -23.54 -54.48 -8.14
N ASP A 442 -23.91 -53.60 -7.21
CA ASP A 442 -23.00 -52.92 -6.27
C ASP A 442 -23.10 -53.39 -4.80
N SER A 443 -24.01 -54.30 -4.48
CA SER A 443 -24.35 -54.70 -3.10
C SER A 443 -23.15 -55.05 -2.21
N ALA A 444 -23.15 -54.54 -0.97
CA ALA A 444 -22.08 -54.69 0.02
C ALA A 444 -22.04 -56.06 0.72
N ALA A 445 -22.99 -56.95 0.43
CA ALA A 445 -23.05 -58.32 0.94
C ALA A 445 -23.56 -59.27 -0.15
N ALA A 446 -22.63 -59.93 -0.85
CA ALA A 446 -22.95 -60.83 -1.97
C ALA A 446 -23.90 -62.00 -1.58
N GLU A 447 -23.89 -62.40 -0.30
CA GLU A 447 -24.74 -63.47 0.25
C GLU A 447 -26.22 -63.08 0.41
N LEU A 448 -26.56 -61.79 0.32
CA LEU A 448 -27.95 -61.28 0.38
C LEU A 448 -28.39 -60.62 -0.95
N ALA A 449 -27.59 -60.73 -2.01
CA ALA A 449 -27.92 -60.20 -3.34
C ALA A 449 -28.86 -61.12 -4.14
N VAL A 450 -29.65 -61.95 -3.45
CA VAL A 450 -30.63 -62.89 -4.03
C VAL A 450 -32.02 -62.41 -3.66
N GLU A 451 -32.89 -62.27 -4.66
CA GLU A 451 -34.28 -61.90 -4.42
C GLU A 451 -35.01 -62.99 -3.63
N LEU A 452 -35.86 -62.59 -2.69
CA LEU A 452 -36.64 -63.55 -1.92
C LEU A 452 -37.78 -64.06 -2.84
N GLU A 453 -37.71 -65.32 -3.24
CA GLU A 453 -38.66 -65.97 -4.15
C GLU A 453 -39.57 -66.93 -3.37
N LEU A 454 -40.85 -67.00 -3.77
CA LEU A 454 -41.82 -67.95 -3.23
C LEU A 454 -41.93 -69.19 -4.12
N ARG A 455 -41.63 -70.37 -3.57
CA ARG A 455 -41.73 -71.66 -4.27
C ARG A 455 -42.95 -72.45 -3.79
N VAL A 456 -44.08 -72.16 -4.41
CA VAL A 456 -45.43 -72.66 -4.07
C VAL A 456 -45.52 -74.20 -4.04
N HIS A 457 -44.72 -74.91 -4.84
CA HIS A 457 -44.75 -76.37 -4.99
C HIS A 457 -43.68 -77.14 -4.18
N ALA A 458 -42.99 -76.49 -3.23
CA ALA A 458 -41.94 -77.17 -2.45
C ALA A 458 -42.53 -78.15 -1.41
N SER A 459 -42.04 -79.41 -1.41
CA SER A 459 -42.56 -80.47 -0.51
C SER A 459 -42.19 -80.31 0.97
N ARG A 460 -41.40 -79.29 1.34
CA ARG A 460 -41.01 -78.97 2.72
C ARG A 460 -41.17 -77.47 2.99
N PRO A 461 -41.70 -77.06 4.16
CA PRO A 461 -41.83 -75.64 4.52
C PRO A 461 -40.51 -74.87 4.44
N ASP A 462 -39.40 -75.50 4.85
CA ASP A 462 -38.04 -74.94 4.83
C ASP A 462 -37.53 -74.63 3.40
N GLN A 463 -38.19 -75.12 2.35
CA GLN A 463 -37.81 -74.96 0.94
C GLN A 463 -38.77 -74.05 0.16
N MET A 464 -39.79 -73.49 0.81
CA MET A 464 -40.75 -72.58 0.18
C MET A 464 -40.18 -71.18 -0.10
N VAL A 465 -39.04 -70.83 0.50
CA VAL A 465 -38.37 -69.53 0.36
C VAL A 465 -36.93 -69.75 -0.13
N SER A 466 -36.44 -68.88 -1.03
CA SER A 466 -35.12 -69.03 -1.67
C SER A 466 -33.90 -68.94 -0.74
N LEU A 467 -34.03 -68.44 0.48
CA LEU A 467 -32.91 -68.11 1.38
C LEU A 467 -33.19 -68.54 2.84
N ASP A 468 -32.17 -69.00 3.57
CA ASP A 468 -32.27 -69.28 5.01
C ASP A 468 -32.34 -67.96 5.81
N LEU A 469 -33.58 -67.54 6.06
CA LEU A 469 -33.94 -66.35 6.83
C LEU A 469 -33.37 -66.34 8.25
N ARG A 470 -33.12 -67.51 8.85
CA ARG A 470 -32.76 -67.64 10.26
C ARG A 470 -31.25 -67.65 10.47
N ASN A 471 -30.52 -68.44 9.68
CA ASN A 471 -29.09 -68.68 9.89
C ASN A 471 -28.17 -67.87 8.98
N GLN A 472 -28.67 -67.31 7.87
CA GLN A 472 -27.87 -66.51 6.93
C GLN A 472 -28.33 -65.04 6.89
N ALA A 473 -29.60 -64.78 6.56
CA ALA A 473 -30.06 -63.40 6.33
C ALA A 473 -29.96 -62.52 7.60
N LYS A 474 -30.42 -63.04 8.75
CA LYS A 474 -30.45 -62.31 10.03
C LYS A 474 -29.06 -61.94 10.59
N PRO A 475 -28.06 -62.84 10.70
CA PRO A 475 -26.74 -62.46 11.20
C PRO A 475 -26.04 -61.46 10.26
N SER A 476 -26.13 -61.62 8.95
CA SER A 476 -25.50 -60.70 7.98
C SER A 476 -26.12 -59.30 8.00
N LEU A 477 -27.46 -59.18 8.14
CA LEU A 477 -28.13 -57.90 8.40
C LEU A 477 -27.68 -57.28 9.74
N THR A 478 -27.47 -58.10 10.77
CA THR A 478 -27.00 -57.62 12.09
C THR A 478 -25.57 -57.11 12.03
N GLN A 479 -24.69 -57.76 11.25
CA GLN A 479 -23.32 -57.33 11.00
C GLN A 479 -23.26 -56.07 10.12
N LEU A 480 -24.15 -55.94 9.13
CA LEU A 480 -24.27 -54.72 8.33
C LEU A 480 -24.73 -53.55 9.21
N ARG A 481 -25.70 -53.78 10.10
CA ARG A 481 -26.15 -52.79 11.09
C ARG A 481 -25.01 -52.36 12.02
N SER A 482 -24.18 -53.27 12.52
CA SER A 482 -23.05 -52.89 13.38
C SER A 482 -21.98 -52.10 12.63
N LYS A 483 -21.68 -52.44 11.36
CA LYS A 483 -20.78 -51.66 10.50
C LYS A 483 -21.29 -50.22 10.27
N PHE A 484 -22.58 -50.05 9.95
CA PHE A 484 -23.15 -48.70 9.80
C PHE A 484 -23.18 -47.93 11.12
N ASN A 485 -23.51 -48.59 12.24
CA ASN A 485 -23.51 -47.94 13.55
C ASN A 485 -22.10 -47.54 14.01
N SER A 486 -21.07 -48.33 13.67
CA SER A 486 -19.67 -47.97 13.90
C SER A 486 -19.23 -46.75 13.07
N LYS A 487 -19.65 -46.66 11.81
CA LYS A 487 -19.40 -45.48 10.97
C LYS A 487 -20.15 -44.24 11.47
N LEU A 488 -21.38 -44.42 11.99
CA LEU A 488 -22.15 -43.35 12.61
C LEU A 488 -21.42 -42.81 13.83
N HIS A 489 -20.92 -43.67 14.72
CA HIS A 489 -20.16 -43.24 15.89
C HIS A 489 -18.85 -42.56 15.50
N GLN A 490 -18.07 -43.08 14.55
CA GLN A 490 -16.88 -42.39 14.04
C GLN A 490 -17.20 -40.98 13.51
N ALA A 491 -18.27 -40.84 12.72
CA ALA A 491 -18.70 -39.52 12.23
C ALA A 491 -19.21 -38.59 13.34
N GLN A 492 -19.75 -39.13 14.44
CA GLN A 492 -20.11 -38.35 15.63
C GLN A 492 -18.88 -37.91 16.40
N ASP A 493 -17.90 -38.79 16.59
CA ASP A 493 -16.62 -38.48 17.25
C ASP A 493 -15.84 -37.42 16.45
N ASP A 494 -15.81 -37.53 15.11
CA ASP A 494 -15.21 -36.53 14.21
C ASP A 494 -15.91 -35.16 14.33
N VAL A 495 -17.25 -35.14 14.44
CA VAL A 495 -18.03 -33.91 14.66
C VAL A 495 -17.74 -33.29 16.03
N ILE A 496 -17.59 -34.10 17.08
CA ILE A 496 -17.20 -33.62 18.42
C ILE A 496 -15.79 -33.03 18.39
N ALA A 497 -14.83 -33.72 17.77
CA ALA A 497 -13.46 -33.21 17.62
C ALA A 497 -13.41 -31.91 16.81
N LEU A 498 -14.19 -31.81 15.73
CA LEU A 498 -14.34 -30.56 14.96
C LEU A 498 -14.93 -29.44 15.83
N GLN A 499 -15.97 -29.73 16.63
CA GLN A 499 -16.55 -28.76 17.55
C GLN A 499 -15.55 -28.29 18.61
N GLU A 500 -14.76 -29.20 19.20
CA GLU A 500 -13.69 -28.83 20.14
C GLU A 500 -12.63 -27.93 19.47
N THR A 501 -12.25 -28.20 18.21
CA THR A 501 -11.32 -27.30 17.49
C THR A 501 -11.95 -25.93 17.18
N MET A 502 -13.24 -25.88 16.85
CA MET A 502 -14.01 -24.65 16.64
C MET A 502 -14.06 -23.81 17.91
N ASP A 503 -14.35 -24.42 19.06
CA ASP A 503 -14.45 -23.75 20.36
C ASP A 503 -13.07 -23.24 20.83
N ASN A 504 -12.01 -24.02 20.64
CA ASN A 504 -10.63 -23.59 20.91
C ASN A 504 -10.20 -22.40 20.02
N LEU A 505 -10.54 -22.43 18.73
CA LEU A 505 -10.28 -21.30 17.82
C LEU A 505 -11.06 -20.06 18.24
N ASN A 506 -12.35 -20.20 18.60
CA ASN A 506 -13.20 -19.11 19.04
C ASN A 506 -12.73 -18.49 20.38
N TRP A 507 -12.23 -19.32 21.30
CA TRP A 507 -11.56 -18.84 22.52
C TRP A 507 -10.30 -18.04 22.20
N SER A 508 -9.43 -18.55 21.31
CA SER A 508 -8.20 -17.85 20.90
C SER A 508 -8.50 -16.51 20.20
N PHE A 509 -9.55 -16.47 19.37
CA PHE A 509 -10.04 -15.26 18.72
C PHE A 509 -10.55 -14.23 19.74
N THR A 510 -11.30 -14.68 20.74
CA THR A 510 -11.80 -13.82 21.82
C THR A 510 -10.65 -13.21 22.62
N GLN A 511 -9.65 -14.01 23.01
CA GLN A 511 -8.45 -13.52 23.69
C GLN A 511 -7.67 -12.51 22.84
N LYS A 512 -7.48 -12.78 21.54
CA LYS A 512 -6.81 -11.81 20.64
C LYS A 512 -7.62 -10.53 20.42
N LYS A 513 -8.94 -10.60 20.49
CA LYS A 513 -9.83 -9.44 20.46
C LYS A 513 -9.75 -8.61 21.75
N GLU A 514 -9.60 -9.25 22.90
CA GLU A 514 -9.37 -8.58 24.18
C GLU A 514 -8.00 -7.91 24.21
N GLU A 515 -6.91 -8.61 23.84
CA GLU A 515 -5.57 -8.02 23.67
C GLU A 515 -5.57 -6.79 22.75
N LEU A 516 -6.29 -6.87 21.62
CA LEU A 516 -6.41 -5.75 20.68
C LEU A 516 -7.16 -4.56 21.30
N GLY A 517 -8.22 -4.82 22.07
CA GLY A 517 -8.93 -3.79 22.84
C GLY A 517 -8.08 -3.13 23.93
N GLU A 518 -7.21 -3.88 24.60
CA GLU A 518 -6.24 -3.34 25.55
C GLU A 518 -5.21 -2.44 24.85
N ILE A 519 -4.66 -2.88 23.71
CA ILE A 519 -3.71 -2.09 22.91
C ILE A 519 -4.38 -0.81 22.38
N GLU A 520 -5.61 -0.88 21.87
CA GLU A 520 -6.38 0.32 21.48
C GLU A 520 -6.57 1.29 22.64
N SER A 521 -6.88 0.80 23.84
CA SER A 521 -7.01 1.62 25.04
C SER A 521 -5.69 2.30 25.41
N GLN A 522 -4.57 1.59 25.32
CA GLN A 522 -3.23 2.16 25.53
C GLN A 522 -2.89 3.23 24.49
N ILE A 523 -3.21 3.02 23.21
CA ILE A 523 -3.02 4.00 22.14
C ILE A 523 -3.84 5.28 22.42
N ARG A 524 -5.12 5.15 22.82
CA ARG A 524 -5.96 6.30 23.19
C ARG A 524 -5.36 7.08 24.37
N GLN A 525 -4.95 6.39 25.43
CA GLN A 525 -4.29 7.01 26.58
C GLN A 525 -2.98 7.73 26.20
N LEU A 526 -2.18 7.16 25.30
CA LEU A 526 -0.96 7.78 24.81
C LEU A 526 -1.26 9.04 23.97
N ALA A 527 -2.28 8.97 23.09
CA ALA A 527 -2.71 10.09 22.26
C ALA A 527 -3.27 11.26 23.09
N ASP A 528 -4.03 10.97 24.15
CA ASP A 528 -4.54 12.00 25.06
C ASP A 528 -3.41 12.64 25.89
N ARG A 529 -2.42 11.87 26.37
CA ARG A 529 -1.21 12.43 27.00
C ARG A 529 -0.40 13.30 26.04
N TYR A 530 -0.25 12.86 24.78
CA TYR A 530 0.43 13.65 23.75
C TYR A 530 -0.31 14.97 23.47
N ARG A 531 -1.65 14.96 23.43
CA ARG A 531 -2.46 16.18 23.28
C ARG A 531 -2.29 17.12 24.46
N GLN A 532 -2.27 16.60 25.69
CA GLN A 532 -2.03 17.39 26.91
C GLN A 532 -0.63 18.02 26.92
N GLU A 533 0.41 17.29 26.51
CA GLU A 533 1.76 17.83 26.42
C GLU A 533 1.88 18.92 25.33
N GLN A 534 1.24 18.72 24.18
CA GLN A 534 1.16 19.75 23.12
C GLN A 534 0.45 21.02 23.59
N GLU A 535 -0.66 20.88 24.34
CA GLU A 535 -1.37 22.01 24.94
C GLU A 535 -0.50 22.73 25.98
N HIS A 536 0.19 21.99 26.85
CA HIS A 536 1.11 22.55 27.84
C HIS A 536 2.30 23.29 27.21
N ILE A 537 2.92 22.71 26.17
CA ILE A 537 3.97 23.37 25.38
C ILE A 537 3.42 24.63 24.69
N GLY A 538 2.21 24.57 24.14
CA GLY A 538 1.54 25.73 23.53
C GLY A 538 1.33 26.88 24.52
N ILE A 539 0.84 26.57 25.73
CA ILE A 539 0.66 27.56 26.81
C ILE A 539 2.01 28.15 27.24
N ALA A 540 3.04 27.32 27.43
CA ALA A 540 4.37 27.77 27.82
C ALA A 540 5.03 28.66 26.74
N ASN A 541 4.86 28.32 25.46
CA ASN A 541 5.38 29.11 24.34
C ASN A 541 4.63 30.46 24.21
N ASN A 542 3.31 30.47 24.41
CA ASN A 542 2.53 31.71 24.43
C ASN A 542 2.95 32.62 25.60
N ALA A 543 3.13 32.08 26.80
CA ALA A 543 3.64 32.85 27.94
C ALA A 543 5.05 33.42 27.68
N SER A 544 5.95 32.64 27.08
CA SER A 544 7.28 33.12 26.72
C SER A 544 7.23 34.21 25.64
N ASN A 545 6.35 34.08 24.64
CA ASN A 545 6.12 35.13 23.64
C ASN A 545 5.54 36.42 24.25
N GLU A 546 4.65 36.32 25.23
CA GLU A 546 4.14 37.48 25.98
C GLU A 546 5.26 38.19 26.77
N GLU A 547 6.16 37.44 27.40
CA GLU A 547 7.35 37.99 28.06
C GLU A 547 8.28 38.69 27.04
N ILE A 548 8.57 38.06 25.90
CA ILE A 548 9.37 38.65 24.82
C ILE A 548 8.76 39.98 24.36
N GLN A 549 7.45 40.03 24.09
CA GLN A 549 6.76 41.26 23.73
C GLN A 549 6.79 42.34 24.83
N GLN A 550 6.86 41.96 26.11
CA GLN A 550 7.07 42.91 27.21
C GLN A 550 8.50 43.46 27.20
N TYR A 551 9.51 42.60 26.99
CA TYR A 551 10.90 43.04 26.86
C TYR A 551 11.12 43.94 25.64
N GLU A 552 10.55 43.62 24.48
CA GLU A 552 10.60 44.45 23.27
C GLU A 552 9.99 45.84 23.52
N ARG A 553 8.80 45.91 24.14
CA ARG A 553 8.17 47.18 24.52
C ARG A 553 9.03 47.99 25.50
N ASN A 554 9.68 47.33 26.46
CA ASN A 554 10.61 48.00 27.38
C ASN A 554 11.87 48.51 26.66
N ILE A 555 12.45 47.72 25.73
CA ILE A 555 13.59 48.14 24.90
C ILE A 555 13.22 49.34 24.02
N GLN A 556 12.03 49.32 23.38
CA GLN A 556 11.53 50.45 22.61
C GLN A 556 11.35 51.70 23.48
N ARG A 557 10.77 51.57 24.68
CA ARG A 557 10.63 52.69 25.62
C ARG A 557 11.98 53.28 26.01
N ILE A 558 12.94 52.45 26.42
CA ILE A 558 14.30 52.88 26.76
C ILE A 558 14.99 53.56 25.57
N LYS A 559 14.81 53.04 24.34
CA LYS A 559 15.37 53.64 23.11
C LYS A 559 14.78 55.03 22.82
N ILE A 560 13.48 55.22 23.04
CA ILE A 560 12.80 56.51 22.91
C ILE A 560 13.27 57.49 23.99
N GLU A 561 13.33 57.06 25.26
CA GLU A 561 13.83 57.84 26.39
C GLU A 561 15.29 58.28 26.17
N ALA A 562 16.17 57.37 25.73
CA ALA A 562 17.57 57.65 25.44
C ALA A 562 17.75 58.62 24.26
N ASN A 563 17.01 58.45 23.17
CA ASN A 563 17.01 59.41 22.05
C ASN A 563 16.47 60.78 22.48
N GLY A 564 15.41 60.82 23.30
CA GLY A 564 14.88 62.06 23.86
C GLY A 564 15.91 62.80 24.73
N ALA A 565 16.61 62.07 25.60
CA ALA A 565 17.70 62.61 26.41
C ALA A 565 18.89 63.10 25.57
N LEU A 566 19.25 62.37 24.51
CA LEU A 566 20.30 62.77 23.56
C LEU A 566 19.92 64.08 22.85
N ILE A 567 18.69 64.19 22.32
CA ILE A 567 18.20 65.41 21.66
C ILE A 567 18.19 66.59 22.65
N GLN A 568 17.70 66.40 23.88
CA GLN A 568 17.75 67.45 24.91
C GLN A 568 19.18 67.88 25.26
N SER A 569 20.12 66.93 25.32
CA SER A 569 21.54 67.21 25.54
C SER A 569 22.15 68.01 24.38
N GLN A 570 21.89 67.60 23.14
CA GLN A 570 22.31 68.32 21.93
C GLN A 570 21.73 69.73 21.88
N GLN A 571 20.45 69.93 22.22
CA GLN A 571 19.84 71.26 22.30
C GLN A 571 20.48 72.14 23.38
N LYS A 572 20.79 71.58 24.56
CA LYS A 572 21.53 72.31 25.61
C LYS A 572 22.93 72.70 25.16
N MET A 573 23.65 71.79 24.49
CA MET A 573 24.96 72.05 23.91
C MET A 573 24.89 73.16 22.85
N GLN A 574 23.93 73.11 21.92
CA GLN A 574 23.73 74.16 20.92
C GLN A 574 23.44 75.52 21.56
N LYS A 575 22.58 75.58 22.58
CA LYS A 575 22.32 76.83 23.33
C LYS A 575 23.60 77.37 23.98
N ALA A 576 24.36 76.53 24.67
CA ALA A 576 25.61 76.93 25.31
C ALA A 576 26.67 77.42 24.29
N VAL A 577 26.74 76.82 23.09
CA VAL A 577 27.59 77.30 21.99
C VAL A 577 27.13 78.67 21.49
N VAL A 578 25.83 78.88 21.30
CA VAL A 578 25.30 80.20 20.87
C VAL A 578 25.54 81.27 21.94
N GLU A 579 25.36 80.95 23.23
CA GLU A 579 25.65 81.85 24.35
C GLU A 579 27.15 82.18 24.42
N TYR A 580 28.03 81.19 24.21
CA TYR A 580 29.48 81.40 24.12
C TYR A 580 29.87 82.30 22.94
N ASP A 581 29.32 82.06 21.76
CA ASP A 581 29.58 82.89 20.57
C ASP A 581 29.10 84.34 20.76
N GLN A 582 27.94 84.54 21.39
CA GLN A 582 27.43 85.86 21.75
C GLN A 582 28.35 86.56 22.76
N LEU A 583 28.76 85.86 23.82
CA LEU A 583 29.68 86.41 24.82
C LEU A 583 31.04 86.75 24.22
N SER A 584 31.57 85.89 23.36
CA SER A 584 32.81 86.09 22.61
C SER A 584 32.74 87.35 21.73
N ARG A 585 31.65 87.50 20.95
CA ARG A 585 31.38 88.71 20.14
C ARG A 585 31.32 89.96 21.02
N ASN A 586 30.56 89.93 22.10
CA ASN A 586 30.45 91.05 23.04
C ASN A 586 31.82 91.42 23.63
N CYS A 587 32.63 90.43 24.04
CA CYS A 587 34.00 90.66 24.51
C CYS A 587 34.90 91.28 23.42
N THR A 588 34.80 90.84 22.16
CA THR A 588 35.55 91.46 21.06
C THR A 588 35.10 92.89 20.77
N GLU A 589 33.80 93.18 20.80
CA GLU A 589 33.25 94.52 20.60
C GLU A 589 33.63 95.47 21.75
N HIS A 590 33.55 95.02 23.01
CA HIS A 590 34.03 95.79 24.16
C HIS A 590 35.54 96.06 24.08
N ARG A 591 36.35 95.08 23.68
CA ARG A 591 37.79 95.25 23.47
C ARG A 591 38.06 96.28 22.37
N GLU A 592 37.36 96.25 21.24
CA GLU A 592 37.50 97.23 20.17
C GLU A 592 37.01 98.62 20.56
N ARG A 593 35.91 98.71 21.31
CA ARG A 593 35.40 99.98 21.86
C ARG A 593 36.41 100.62 22.81
N LEU A 594 37.05 99.84 23.69
CA LEU A 594 38.11 100.30 24.58
C LEU A 594 39.38 100.69 23.83
N LEU A 595 39.82 99.91 22.83
CA LEU A 595 40.97 100.27 21.99
C LEU A 595 40.72 101.56 21.19
N ASN A 596 39.51 101.77 20.67
CA ASN A 596 39.12 103.00 20.00
C ASN A 596 39.04 104.20 20.97
N GLN A 597 38.59 104.00 22.22
CA GLN A 597 38.64 105.05 23.24
C GLN A 597 40.09 105.41 23.63
N LEU A 598 40.96 104.41 23.80
CA LEU A 598 42.39 104.61 24.06
C LEU A 598 43.05 105.37 22.89
N ALA A 599 42.75 104.99 21.65
CA ALA A 599 43.26 105.67 20.46
C ALA A 599 42.80 107.13 20.38
N LYS A 600 41.52 107.42 20.70
CA LYS A 600 41.02 108.81 20.79
C LYS A 600 41.72 109.61 21.88
N ALA A 601 41.86 109.05 23.08
CA ALA A 601 42.57 109.70 24.19
C ALA A 601 44.06 109.96 23.84
N LEU A 602 44.73 109.03 23.15
CA LEU A 602 46.09 109.23 22.65
C LEU A 602 46.16 110.35 21.60
N VAL A 603 45.18 110.47 20.70
CA VAL A 603 45.09 111.58 19.73
C VAL A 603 44.80 112.91 20.43
N GLU A 604 43.93 112.94 21.45
CA GLU A 604 43.67 114.14 22.25
C GLU A 604 44.91 114.60 23.01
N VAL A 605 45.66 113.68 23.63
CA VAL A 605 46.95 113.97 24.28
C VAL A 605 47.99 114.43 23.28
N PHE A 606 48.06 113.82 22.09
CA PHE A 606 48.97 114.24 21.02
C PHE A 606 48.65 115.64 20.51
N ASN A 607 47.36 115.94 20.25
CA ASN A 607 46.90 117.26 19.84
C ASN A 607 47.14 118.31 20.93
N PHE A 608 46.94 117.97 22.20
CA PHE A 608 47.26 118.86 23.32
C PHE A 608 48.76 119.13 23.42
N HIS A 609 49.61 118.10 23.30
CA HIS A 609 51.05 118.26 23.23
C HIS A 609 51.48 119.13 22.05
N GLN A 610 50.88 118.95 20.88
CA GLN A 610 51.15 119.74 19.68
C GLN A 610 50.68 121.20 19.83
N HIS A 611 49.54 121.44 20.51
CA HIS A 611 49.05 122.79 20.81
C HIS A 611 49.95 123.52 21.83
N VAL A 612 50.36 122.84 22.92
CA VAL A 612 51.32 123.39 23.90
C VAL A 612 52.68 123.64 23.23
N HIS A 613 53.14 122.75 22.35
CA HIS A 613 54.36 122.97 21.58
C HIS A 613 54.25 124.19 20.66
N GLY A 614 53.13 124.34 19.94
CA GLY A 614 52.86 125.50 19.10
C GLY A 614 52.79 126.81 19.89
N GLN A 615 52.13 126.83 21.05
CA GLN A 615 52.09 127.99 21.95
C GLN A 615 53.46 128.34 22.54
N LEU A 616 54.30 127.34 22.84
CA LEU A 616 55.69 127.56 23.24
C LEU A 616 56.55 128.11 22.08
N GLU A 617 56.30 127.66 20.85
CA GLU A 617 56.98 128.17 19.65
C GLU A 617 56.53 129.60 19.30
N GLU A 618 55.26 129.92 19.54
CA GLU A 618 54.67 131.26 19.40
C GLU A 618 55.22 132.22 20.46
N LEU A 619 55.24 131.81 21.73
CA LEU A 619 55.85 132.58 22.82
C LEU A 619 57.37 132.72 22.65
N HIS A 620 58.05 131.75 22.05
CA HIS A 620 59.45 131.86 21.65
C HIS A 620 59.65 132.91 20.54
N LYS A 621 58.74 132.97 19.56
CA LYS A 621 58.76 134.00 18.51
C LYS A 621 58.42 135.39 19.06
N GLU A 622 57.46 135.53 19.96
CA GLU A 622 57.17 136.78 20.66
C GLU A 622 58.37 137.22 21.51
N ALA A 623 59.04 136.30 22.21
CA ALA A 623 60.27 136.58 22.93
C ALA A 623 61.41 137.02 22.00
N GLU A 624 61.56 136.41 20.81
CA GLU A 624 62.50 136.89 19.79
C GLU A 624 62.14 138.28 19.24
N VAL A 625 60.85 138.57 19.04
CA VAL A 625 60.38 139.88 18.56
C VAL A 625 60.64 140.94 19.61
N HIS A 626 60.26 140.72 20.87
CA HIS A 626 60.56 141.63 21.97
C HIS A 626 62.06 141.75 22.25
N PHE A 627 62.86 140.71 22.03
CA PHE A 627 64.32 140.82 22.08
C PHE A 627 64.85 141.72 20.95
N LYS A 628 64.33 141.59 19.73
CA LYS A 628 64.67 142.47 18.59
C LYS A 628 64.19 143.91 18.81
N GLU A 629 63.01 144.12 19.39
CA GLU A 629 62.50 145.45 19.76
C GLU A 629 63.34 146.08 20.88
N ALA A 630 63.68 145.33 21.93
CA ALA A 630 64.55 145.81 23.01
C ALA A 630 65.96 146.15 22.52
N VAL A 631 66.50 145.42 21.54
CA VAL A 631 67.76 145.76 20.87
C VAL A 631 67.61 147.04 20.02
N LEU A 632 66.49 147.21 19.30
CA LEU A 632 66.22 148.41 18.51
C LEU A 632 65.97 149.67 19.35
N ASP A 633 65.31 149.55 20.50
CA ASP A 633 65.12 150.67 21.42
C ASP A 633 66.38 150.98 22.25
N ALA A 634 67.24 149.98 22.52
CA ALA A 634 68.59 150.22 23.03
C ALA A 634 69.46 151.01 22.02
N ASP A 635 69.37 150.70 20.72
CA ASP A 635 70.06 151.46 19.66
C ASP A 635 69.47 152.88 19.46
N ARG A 636 68.17 153.08 19.74
CA ARG A 636 67.54 154.43 19.70
C ARG A 636 67.86 155.30 20.90
N SER A 637 68.25 154.71 22.03
CA SER A 637 68.67 155.45 23.23
C SER A 637 70.12 155.98 23.18
N ASN A 638 70.79 155.83 22.03
CA ASN A 638 72.23 156.09 21.88
C ASN A 638 72.57 157.01 20.67
N ARG A 639 71.68 157.96 20.34
CA ARG A 639 71.90 159.06 19.38
C ARG A 639 71.25 160.37 19.83
#